data_AF-A0A503TTA8-F1
#
_entry.id   AF-A0A503TTA8-F1
#
_cell.length_a   1.000
_cell.length_b   1.000
_cell.length_c   1.000
_cell.angle_alpha   90.00
_cell.angle_beta   90.00
_cell.angle_gamma   90.00
#
_symmetry.space_group_name_H-M   'P 1'
#
loop_
_entity.id
_entity.type
_entity.pdbx_description
1 polymer ?
#
loop_
_entity_poly.entity_id
_entity_poly.type
_entity_poly.pdbx_seq_one_letter_code
_entity_poly.pdbx_strand_id
1 'polypeptide(L)'
;MALANSGSEAETVEQSSHAGVEQHSTKVLMLGALGVVYGDIGTSPIYAFREALHASPGMDTRVHVLGVLSLIVWALTIIVTIKYVAFVLRADNKGEGGTLSLMSLARSAYPKGARLILVIGLCGAALFFGDSIITPAISVLSAVEGLTVVTPTLDAYVVPITLVILAILFSVQRFGTGKVAAVFGPVTALWFLAIGVAGLYHLLDDPSILLAINPYYAVAYLASTPTAAFVTVGAVFLAVTGAEALYVDLGHFGRKPIVLAWFSVVFPCLLLNYFGQGAFVLANGGRPTNPFFQMLPDWALMPMVGLATAATVIASQAVISGAFSLTRQAVQLNLLPRIEVQHTSEMQSGQIYMPRVNLLIAMGVMLLVVGFGSSSSLASAYGISVTGEMLMTTILLFVVMRKMWKWKLALALALTLLFGVIDSGFFLANVVKIVEGGWVSITVACLMGLIMWTWIRGTRYLFDKTRRNEIPLDFLAANLLKKKPHLVSGTAVFLTSDPLSAPTALMHSLKHYKVLHEQNVILSVVTAPQPVVPDSERVKMETVNELFMRVTLTFGYMEQPNIPRALAICRKQGWKFDIMTTSFFLSRRSLKASPNSGMPVWQDRLFIGLARSAADATEYFQIPTGRVVEIGTQVAI
;
A
#
# COMPACT_ATOMS: atom_id res chain seq x y z
N MET A 1 -41.67 57.86 20.70
CA MET A 1 -41.58 57.76 19.24
C MET A 1 -40.14 57.37 18.91
N ALA A 2 -39.94 56.19 18.28
CA ALA A 2 -38.71 55.66 17.65
C ALA A 2 -37.44 55.48 18.54
N LEU A 3 -36.96 54.24 18.78
CA LEU A 3 -36.01 53.42 17.95
C LEU A 3 -34.64 54.10 17.77
N ALA A 4 -33.46 53.47 17.78
CA ALA A 4 -32.92 52.16 18.13
C ALA A 4 -31.37 52.26 17.92
N ASN A 5 -30.62 51.30 18.48
CA ASN A 5 -29.22 50.92 18.15
C ASN A 5 -28.04 51.82 18.57
N SER A 6 -27.58 51.59 19.81
CA SER A 6 -26.16 51.64 20.17
C SER A 6 -25.49 50.29 19.83
N GLY A 7 -24.39 50.33 19.09
CA GLY A 7 -23.63 49.16 18.68
C GLY A 7 -23.04 48.38 19.86
N SER A 8 -23.15 47.05 19.76
CA SER A 8 -22.38 46.09 20.54
C SER A 8 -21.52 45.31 19.56
N GLU A 9 -20.24 45.23 19.88
CA GLU A 9 -19.18 44.50 19.20
C GLU A 9 -19.62 43.09 18.78
N ALA A 10 -19.60 42.84 17.48
CA ALA A 10 -19.58 41.49 16.93
C ALA A 10 -18.15 41.23 16.47
N GLU A 11 -17.40 40.47 17.27
CA GLU A 11 -16.16 39.83 16.82
C GLU A 11 -16.49 39.01 15.57
N THR A 12 -15.97 39.46 14.43
CA THR A 12 -15.87 38.66 13.22
C THR A 12 -14.92 37.50 13.50
N VAL A 13 -15.49 36.36 13.88
CA VAL A 13 -14.79 35.08 13.80
C VAL A 13 -14.45 34.85 12.33
N GLU A 14 -13.19 35.09 11.97
CA GLU A 14 -12.62 34.69 10.69
C GLU A 14 -12.95 33.22 10.46
N GLN A 15 -13.84 32.98 9.50
CA GLN A 15 -14.02 31.67 8.91
C GLN A 15 -12.67 31.27 8.32
N SER A 16 -12.03 30.28 8.96
CA SER A 16 -10.90 29.53 8.40
C SER A 16 -11.37 28.84 7.11
N SER A 17 -11.33 29.59 6.02
CA SER A 17 -11.54 29.14 4.66
C SER A 17 -10.48 28.09 4.34
N HIS A 18 -10.94 26.93 3.87
CA HIS A 18 -10.20 25.94 3.09
C HIS A 18 -8.73 25.73 3.46
N ALA A 19 -8.43 24.57 4.05
CA ALA A 19 -7.10 23.98 3.95
C ALA A 19 -6.76 23.81 2.47
N GLY A 20 -6.14 24.84 1.89
CA GLY A 20 -5.53 24.80 0.58
C GLY A 20 -4.42 23.76 0.66
N VAL A 21 -4.53 22.74 -0.17
CA VAL A 21 -3.37 21.95 -0.58
C VAL A 21 -2.31 22.98 -0.99
N GLU A 22 -1.23 23.12 -0.21
CA GLU A 22 -0.10 23.94 -0.61
C GLU A 22 0.27 23.53 -2.03
N GLN A 23 0.09 24.44 -3.00
CA GLN A 23 0.52 24.24 -4.36
C GLN A 23 2.06 24.30 -4.38
N HIS A 24 2.70 23.25 -3.88
CA HIS A 24 4.13 23.07 -4.09
C HIS A 24 4.40 23.13 -5.60
N SER A 25 5.41 23.90 -5.97
CA SER A 25 5.85 24.00 -7.37
C SER A 25 6.02 22.61 -7.96
N THR A 26 5.51 22.38 -9.17
CA THR A 26 5.58 21.07 -9.85
C THR A 26 7.00 20.51 -9.88
N LYS A 27 8.03 21.37 -9.87
CA LYS A 27 9.45 20.98 -9.80
C LYS A 27 9.82 20.34 -8.45
N VAL A 28 9.32 20.87 -7.34
CA VAL A 28 9.55 20.33 -5.99
C VAL A 28 8.87 18.97 -5.84
N LEU A 29 7.63 18.86 -6.33
CA LEU A 29 6.92 17.58 -6.36
C LEU A 29 7.57 16.56 -7.29
N MET A 30 8.16 17.00 -8.41
CA MET A 30 8.92 16.13 -9.32
C MET A 30 10.20 15.61 -8.63
N LEU A 31 10.91 16.47 -7.89
CA LEU A 31 12.08 16.06 -7.12
C LEU A 31 11.70 15.10 -5.98
N GLY A 32 10.58 15.35 -5.30
CA GLY A 32 10.03 14.42 -4.31
C GLY A 32 9.63 13.07 -4.93
N ALA A 33 9.00 13.09 -6.10
CA ALA A 33 8.64 11.88 -6.83
C ALA A 33 9.88 11.08 -7.28
N LEU A 34 10.97 11.74 -7.69
CA LEU A 34 12.24 11.06 -7.97
C LEU A 34 12.75 10.30 -6.75
N GLY A 35 12.69 10.91 -5.57
CA GLY A 35 13.13 10.30 -4.32
C GLY A 35 12.29 9.09 -3.91
N VAL A 36 10.97 9.28 -3.81
CA VAL A 36 10.08 8.29 -3.19
C VAL A 36 9.52 7.31 -4.22
N VAL A 37 9.07 7.78 -5.37
CA VAL A 37 8.33 6.94 -6.33
C VAL A 37 9.26 6.09 -7.18
N TYR A 38 10.40 6.66 -7.59
CA TYR A 38 11.31 6.04 -8.55
C TYR A 38 12.54 5.36 -7.92
N GLY A 39 12.65 5.35 -6.59
CA GLY A 39 13.76 4.70 -5.91
C GLY A 39 13.87 3.22 -6.25
N ASP A 40 12.75 2.48 -6.17
CA ASP A 40 12.69 1.04 -6.38
C ASP A 40 13.16 0.63 -7.79
N ILE A 41 12.40 1.06 -8.81
CA ILE A 41 12.77 0.83 -10.22
C ILE A 41 14.13 1.43 -10.61
N GLY A 42 14.54 2.50 -9.92
CA GLY A 42 15.81 3.17 -10.12
C GLY A 42 17.02 2.34 -9.68
N THR A 43 16.82 1.38 -8.78
CA THR A 43 17.89 0.51 -8.26
C THR A 43 18.00 -0.83 -8.99
N SER A 44 16.99 -1.21 -9.76
CA SER A 44 16.99 -2.40 -10.63
C SER A 44 18.23 -2.57 -11.52
N PRO A 45 18.86 -1.51 -12.09
CA PRO A 45 20.04 -1.68 -12.93
C PRO A 45 21.25 -2.33 -12.24
N ILE A 46 21.30 -2.33 -10.90
CA ILE A 46 22.36 -2.98 -10.11
C ILE A 46 22.37 -4.50 -10.34
N TYR A 47 21.21 -5.11 -10.56
CA TYR A 47 21.07 -6.58 -10.64
C TYR A 47 20.37 -7.06 -11.91
N ALA A 48 19.37 -6.34 -12.45
CA ALA A 48 18.45 -6.87 -13.46
C ALA A 48 19.15 -7.37 -14.74
N PHE A 49 20.11 -6.59 -15.26
CA PHE A 49 20.83 -6.97 -16.48
C PHE A 49 21.80 -8.13 -16.24
N ARG A 50 22.51 -8.14 -15.11
CA ARG A 50 23.39 -9.25 -14.69
C ARG A 50 22.60 -10.56 -14.62
N GLU A 51 21.46 -10.55 -13.93
CA GLU A 51 20.61 -11.75 -13.80
C GLU A 51 20.04 -12.20 -15.14
N ALA A 52 19.66 -11.26 -16.02
CA ALA A 52 19.16 -11.58 -17.36
C ALA A 52 20.26 -12.16 -18.27
N LEU A 53 21.49 -11.69 -18.16
CA LEU A 53 22.63 -12.26 -18.88
C LEU A 53 22.99 -13.65 -18.35
N HIS A 54 23.04 -13.85 -17.03
CA HIS A 54 23.30 -15.18 -16.43
C HIS A 54 22.25 -16.22 -16.83
N ALA A 55 21.00 -15.80 -17.01
CA ALA A 55 19.90 -16.65 -17.47
C ALA A 55 19.98 -17.01 -18.98
N SER A 56 20.79 -16.29 -19.77
CA SER A 56 20.95 -16.51 -21.20
C SER A 56 22.15 -17.43 -21.50
N PRO A 57 21.97 -18.60 -22.12
CA PRO A 57 23.07 -19.41 -22.63
C PRO A 57 23.76 -18.65 -23.78
N GLY A 58 25.10 -18.70 -23.81
CA GLY A 58 25.89 -17.99 -24.82
C GLY A 58 26.10 -16.51 -24.54
N MET A 59 26.39 -16.16 -23.27
CA MET A 59 26.68 -14.79 -22.78
C MET A 59 27.67 -13.99 -23.64
N ASP A 60 28.51 -14.70 -24.41
CA ASP A 60 29.58 -14.13 -25.24
C ASP A 60 29.10 -13.67 -26.64
N THR A 61 27.84 -13.91 -27.02
CA THR A 61 27.36 -13.63 -28.38
C THR A 61 26.56 -12.32 -28.47
N ARG A 62 26.98 -11.42 -29.37
CA ARG A 62 26.32 -10.12 -29.63
C ARG A 62 24.79 -10.21 -29.79
N VAL A 63 24.31 -11.24 -30.49
CA VAL A 63 22.88 -11.48 -30.72
C VAL A 63 22.11 -11.64 -29.40
N HIS A 64 22.70 -12.34 -28.42
CA HIS A 64 22.07 -12.59 -27.13
C HIS A 64 22.01 -11.31 -26.28
N VAL A 65 23.12 -10.55 -26.23
CA VAL A 65 23.16 -9.26 -25.51
C VAL A 65 22.13 -8.28 -26.07
N LEU A 66 22.07 -8.14 -27.40
CA LEU A 66 21.06 -7.28 -28.06
C LEU A 66 19.62 -7.77 -27.79
N GLY A 67 19.39 -9.08 -27.79
CA GLY A 67 18.11 -9.68 -27.47
C GLY A 67 17.64 -9.38 -26.04
N VAL A 68 18.52 -9.60 -25.05
CA VAL A 68 18.25 -9.31 -23.63
C VAL A 68 17.96 -7.82 -23.42
N LEU A 69 18.78 -6.93 -23.99
CA LEU A 69 18.55 -5.49 -23.88
C LEU A 69 17.25 -5.07 -24.54
N SER A 70 16.95 -5.62 -25.72
CA SER A 70 15.69 -5.35 -26.40
C SER A 70 14.49 -5.76 -25.54
N LEU A 71 14.56 -6.92 -24.87
CA LEU A 71 13.54 -7.35 -23.91
C LEU A 71 13.38 -6.35 -22.74
N ILE A 72 14.48 -5.86 -22.16
CA ILE A 72 14.44 -4.85 -21.08
C ILE A 72 13.80 -3.54 -21.55
N VAL A 73 14.24 -3.02 -22.70
CA VAL A 73 13.73 -1.77 -23.30
C VAL A 73 12.22 -1.86 -23.51
N TRP A 74 11.76 -2.96 -24.13
CA TRP A 74 10.34 -3.15 -24.42
C TRP A 74 9.53 -3.51 -23.18
N ALA A 75 10.11 -4.16 -22.17
CA ALA A 75 9.47 -4.35 -20.87
C ALA A 75 9.22 -3.00 -20.17
N LEU A 76 10.24 -2.14 -20.06
CA LEU A 76 10.10 -0.78 -19.51
C LEU A 76 9.12 0.09 -20.31
N THR A 77 9.13 -0.05 -21.63
CA THR A 77 8.22 0.70 -22.50
C THR A 77 6.77 0.22 -22.35
N ILE A 78 6.51 -1.08 -22.45
CA ILE A 78 5.14 -1.60 -22.45
C ILE A 78 4.54 -1.62 -21.04
N ILE A 79 5.28 -2.11 -20.05
CA ILE A 79 4.77 -2.24 -18.68
C ILE A 79 4.79 -0.88 -18.00
N VAL A 80 5.95 -0.25 -17.85
CA VAL A 80 6.05 0.95 -17.02
C VAL A 80 5.47 2.16 -17.75
N THR A 81 5.86 2.39 -19.00
CA THR A 81 5.45 3.60 -19.73
C THR A 81 4.00 3.51 -20.24
N ILE A 82 3.65 2.44 -20.94
CA ILE A 82 2.32 2.31 -21.55
C ILE A 82 1.29 1.86 -20.49
N LYS A 83 1.46 0.68 -19.86
CA LYS A 83 0.49 0.17 -18.89
C LYS A 83 0.39 1.07 -17.65
N TYR A 84 1.47 1.30 -16.92
CA TYR A 84 1.39 2.02 -15.66
C TYR A 84 1.20 3.53 -15.84
N VAL A 85 2.15 4.21 -16.49
CA VAL A 85 2.17 5.67 -16.62
C VAL A 85 1.00 6.19 -17.46
N ALA A 86 0.65 5.53 -18.58
CA ALA A 86 -0.43 6.00 -19.46
C ALA A 86 -1.83 5.55 -19.02
N PHE A 87 -2.00 4.33 -18.49
CA PHE A 87 -3.32 3.79 -18.13
C PHE A 87 -3.57 3.65 -16.63
N VAL A 88 -2.74 2.94 -15.87
CA VAL A 88 -3.01 2.65 -14.45
C VAL A 88 -3.07 3.94 -13.63
N LEU A 89 -2.18 4.91 -13.86
CA LEU A 89 -2.22 6.21 -13.15
C LEU A 89 -3.48 7.06 -13.45
N ARG A 90 -4.30 6.68 -14.45
CA ARG A 90 -5.61 7.31 -14.72
C ARG A 90 -6.74 6.68 -13.93
N ALA A 91 -6.53 5.50 -13.36
CA ALA A 91 -7.53 4.77 -12.60
C ALA A 91 -7.49 5.17 -11.13
N ASP A 92 -7.40 6.47 -10.84
CA ASP A 92 -7.36 6.97 -9.47
C ASP A 92 -8.75 6.93 -8.81
N ASN A 93 -8.78 6.69 -7.51
CA ASN A 93 -9.96 6.82 -6.68
C ASN A 93 -9.88 8.15 -5.92
N LYS A 94 -10.36 9.25 -6.53
CA LYS A 94 -10.25 10.62 -6.01
C LYS A 94 -8.81 11.03 -5.64
N GLY A 95 -7.86 10.78 -6.54
CA GLY A 95 -6.44 11.08 -6.35
C GLY A 95 -5.62 9.94 -5.73
N GLU A 96 -6.25 8.94 -5.09
CA GLU A 96 -5.55 7.80 -4.50
C GLU A 96 -5.36 6.66 -5.49
N GLY A 97 -4.21 5.99 -5.42
CA GLY A 97 -3.89 4.82 -6.22
C GLY A 97 -3.53 3.60 -5.37
N GLY A 98 -2.99 2.57 -6.02
CA GLY A 98 -2.66 1.28 -5.41
C GLY A 98 -3.75 0.21 -5.57
N THR A 99 -3.37 -1.04 -5.27
CA THR A 99 -4.18 -2.22 -5.57
C THR A 99 -5.50 -2.28 -4.80
N LEU A 100 -5.53 -1.88 -3.52
CA LEU A 100 -6.78 -1.79 -2.76
C LEU A 100 -7.66 -0.60 -3.17
N SER A 101 -7.08 0.53 -3.57
CA SER A 101 -7.82 1.65 -4.17
C SER A 101 -8.49 1.22 -5.48
N LEU A 102 -7.76 0.50 -6.35
CA LEU A 102 -8.28 -0.02 -7.61
C LEU A 102 -9.38 -1.08 -7.38
N MET A 103 -9.20 -1.95 -6.39
CA MET A 103 -10.21 -2.92 -5.97
C MET A 103 -11.50 -2.21 -5.50
N SER A 104 -11.38 -1.18 -4.66
CA SER A 104 -12.53 -0.39 -4.19
C SER A 104 -13.28 0.28 -5.35
N LEU A 105 -12.52 0.86 -6.28
CA LEU A 105 -13.02 1.51 -7.48
C LEU A 105 -13.77 0.51 -8.38
N ALA A 106 -13.15 -0.63 -8.68
CA ALA A 106 -13.74 -1.72 -9.47
C ALA A 106 -15.01 -2.30 -8.81
N ARG A 107 -14.99 -2.49 -7.49
CA ARG A 107 -16.13 -3.01 -6.73
C ARG A 107 -17.32 -2.07 -6.77
N SER A 108 -17.08 -0.76 -6.67
CA SER A 108 -18.10 0.28 -6.79
C SER A 108 -18.69 0.33 -8.20
N ALA A 109 -17.87 0.12 -9.22
CA ALA A 109 -18.29 0.10 -10.62
C ALA A 109 -19.07 -1.16 -11.04
N TYR A 110 -18.80 -2.30 -10.39
CA TYR A 110 -19.45 -3.57 -10.71
C TYR A 110 -19.91 -4.34 -9.45
N PRO A 111 -21.02 -3.91 -8.83
CA PRO A 111 -21.53 -4.53 -7.60
C PRO A 111 -21.84 -6.02 -7.72
N LYS A 112 -22.30 -6.47 -8.91
CA LYS A 112 -22.60 -7.88 -9.18
C LYS A 112 -21.37 -8.79 -9.07
N GLY A 113 -20.17 -8.28 -9.39
CA GLY A 113 -18.90 -9.01 -9.28
C GLY A 113 -18.12 -8.72 -8.01
N ALA A 114 -18.69 -8.03 -7.02
CA ALA A 114 -17.99 -7.53 -5.85
C ALA A 114 -17.21 -8.61 -5.08
N ARG A 115 -17.73 -9.85 -5.01
CA ARG A 115 -17.02 -10.97 -4.36
C ARG A 115 -15.74 -11.36 -5.08
N LEU A 116 -15.80 -11.49 -6.41
CA LEU A 116 -14.63 -11.85 -7.21
C LEU A 116 -13.58 -10.74 -7.18
N ILE A 117 -14.03 -9.48 -7.29
CA ILE A 117 -13.16 -8.31 -7.20
C ILE A 117 -12.46 -8.23 -5.85
N LEU A 118 -13.17 -8.52 -4.76
CA LEU A 118 -12.58 -8.59 -3.42
C LEU A 118 -11.52 -9.67 -3.32
N VAL A 119 -11.75 -10.86 -3.89
CA VAL A 119 -10.75 -11.93 -3.90
C VAL A 119 -9.51 -11.52 -4.68
N ILE A 120 -9.68 -10.94 -5.88
CA ILE A 120 -8.57 -10.45 -6.71
C ILE A 120 -7.78 -9.36 -5.99
N GLY A 121 -8.45 -8.37 -5.40
CA GLY A 121 -7.79 -7.30 -4.66
C GLY A 121 -7.11 -7.80 -3.38
N LEU A 122 -7.67 -8.82 -2.72
CA LEU A 122 -7.06 -9.48 -1.58
C LEU A 122 -5.78 -10.22 -1.98
N CYS A 123 -5.82 -10.97 -3.09
CA CYS A 123 -4.63 -11.62 -3.64
C CYS A 123 -3.56 -10.59 -4.00
N GLY A 124 -3.92 -9.50 -4.68
CA GLY A 124 -2.96 -8.44 -5.03
C GLY A 124 -2.35 -7.77 -3.80
N ALA A 125 -3.15 -7.44 -2.78
CA ALA A 125 -2.64 -6.87 -1.54
C ALA A 125 -1.69 -7.84 -0.81
N ALA A 126 -2.02 -9.13 -0.75
CA ALA A 126 -1.19 -10.14 -0.13
C ALA A 126 0.16 -10.33 -0.85
N LEU A 127 0.16 -10.28 -2.19
CA LEU A 127 1.37 -10.33 -3.01
C LEU A 127 2.24 -9.07 -2.81
N PHE A 128 1.63 -7.89 -2.69
CA PHE A 128 2.34 -6.65 -2.36
C PHE A 128 3.04 -6.73 -0.99
N PHE A 129 2.42 -7.36 0.01
CA PHE A 129 3.11 -7.61 1.29
C PHE A 129 4.34 -8.52 1.13
N GLY A 130 4.30 -9.47 0.19
CA GLY A 130 5.47 -10.28 -0.19
C GLY A 130 6.59 -9.42 -0.74
N ASP A 131 6.28 -8.56 -1.71
CA ASP A 131 7.20 -7.58 -2.29
C ASP A 131 7.81 -6.66 -1.21
N SER A 132 6.98 -6.18 -0.28
CA SER A 132 7.42 -5.27 0.80
C SER A 132 8.49 -5.85 1.73
N ILE A 133 8.61 -7.18 1.80
CA ILE A 133 9.64 -7.87 2.60
C ILE A 133 10.87 -8.18 1.74
N ILE A 134 10.70 -8.46 0.45
CA ILE A 134 11.81 -8.90 -0.42
C ILE A 134 12.59 -7.71 -0.98
N THR A 135 11.92 -6.63 -1.37
CA THR A 135 12.56 -5.47 -2.02
C THR A 135 13.65 -4.81 -1.18
N PRO A 136 13.46 -4.57 0.14
CA PRO A 136 14.56 -4.06 0.96
C PRO A 136 15.74 -5.02 1.08
N ALA A 137 15.48 -6.33 1.06
CA ALA A 137 16.53 -7.34 1.14
C ALA A 137 17.37 -7.36 -0.15
N ILE A 138 16.74 -7.46 -1.33
CA ILE A 138 17.48 -7.52 -2.61
C ILE A 138 18.23 -6.23 -2.89
N SER A 139 17.59 -5.09 -2.65
CA SER A 139 18.13 -3.78 -3.01
C SER A 139 19.37 -3.48 -2.18
N VAL A 140 19.28 -3.52 -0.85
CA VAL A 140 20.42 -3.18 0.01
C VAL A 140 21.54 -4.21 -0.14
N LEU A 141 21.21 -5.51 -0.25
CA LEU A 141 22.22 -6.56 -0.45
C LEU A 141 22.98 -6.37 -1.76
N SER A 142 22.28 -6.11 -2.87
CA SER A 142 22.90 -5.90 -4.19
C SER A 142 23.78 -4.64 -4.25
N ALA A 143 23.44 -3.57 -3.53
CA ALA A 143 24.30 -2.39 -3.42
C ALA A 143 25.60 -2.70 -2.65
N VAL A 144 25.50 -3.43 -1.53
CA VAL A 144 26.67 -3.78 -0.70
C VAL A 144 27.58 -4.82 -1.38
N GLU A 145 27.01 -5.70 -2.21
CA GLU A 145 27.79 -6.64 -3.05
C GLU A 145 28.79 -5.93 -3.97
N GLY A 146 28.60 -4.65 -4.29
CA GLY A 146 29.60 -3.86 -5.03
C GLY A 146 30.97 -3.80 -4.34
N LEU A 147 31.05 -4.02 -3.02
CA LEU A 147 32.32 -4.13 -2.28
C LEU A 147 33.15 -5.34 -2.71
N THR A 148 32.52 -6.43 -3.17
CA THR A 148 33.22 -7.63 -3.63
C THR A 148 34.00 -7.39 -4.93
N VAL A 149 33.57 -6.40 -5.72
CA VAL A 149 34.27 -5.95 -6.94
C VAL A 149 35.53 -5.17 -6.58
N VAL A 150 35.51 -4.40 -5.48
CA VAL A 150 36.69 -3.70 -4.96
C VAL A 150 37.72 -4.70 -4.44
N THR A 151 37.28 -5.63 -3.59
CA THR A 151 38.15 -6.69 -3.06
C THR A 151 37.32 -7.93 -2.67
N PRO A 152 37.63 -9.13 -3.21
CA PRO A 152 36.90 -10.36 -2.88
C PRO A 152 36.91 -10.74 -1.39
N THR A 153 37.88 -10.25 -0.60
CA THR A 153 37.95 -10.48 0.84
C THR A 153 36.80 -9.84 1.63
N LEU A 154 36.09 -8.89 1.03
CA LEU A 154 34.93 -8.23 1.65
C LEU A 154 33.63 -9.04 1.54
N ASP A 155 33.62 -10.15 0.81
CA ASP A 155 32.45 -11.02 0.63
C ASP A 155 31.83 -11.46 1.97
N ALA A 156 32.67 -11.86 2.94
CA ALA A 156 32.24 -12.26 4.28
C ALA A 156 31.56 -11.13 5.08
N TYR A 157 31.77 -9.87 4.70
CA TYR A 157 31.20 -8.70 5.37
C TYR A 157 29.91 -8.18 4.70
N VAL A 158 29.56 -8.66 3.51
CA VAL A 158 28.37 -8.20 2.77
C VAL A 158 27.09 -8.38 3.57
N VAL A 159 26.85 -9.59 4.08
CA VAL A 159 25.65 -9.90 4.89
C VAL A 159 25.62 -9.10 6.20
N PRO A 160 26.68 -9.09 7.04
CA PRO A 160 26.73 -8.26 8.25
C PRO A 160 26.47 -6.76 8.01
N ILE A 161 27.11 -6.18 6.99
CA ILE A 161 26.95 -4.75 6.67
C ILE A 161 25.50 -4.47 6.24
N THR A 162 24.93 -5.34 5.41
CA THR A 162 23.53 -5.25 4.97
C THR A 162 22.57 -5.28 6.17
N LEU A 163 22.78 -6.19 7.12
CA LEU A 163 21.96 -6.26 8.34
C LEU A 163 22.06 -5.01 9.20
N VAL A 164 23.25 -4.42 9.33
CA VAL A 164 23.44 -3.16 10.07
C VAL A 164 22.70 -2.00 9.38
N ILE A 165 22.83 -1.87 8.06
CA ILE A 165 22.12 -0.84 7.29
C ILE A 165 20.61 -0.98 7.46
N LEU A 166 20.08 -2.20 7.34
CA LEU A 166 18.66 -2.49 7.51
C LEU A 166 18.19 -2.26 8.96
N ALA A 167 18.98 -2.63 9.97
CA ALA A 167 18.65 -2.37 11.36
C ALA A 167 18.55 -0.87 11.65
N ILE A 168 19.50 -0.08 11.13
CA ILE A 168 19.45 1.38 11.21
C ILE A 168 18.20 1.89 10.51
N LEU A 169 17.94 1.42 9.28
CA LEU A 169 16.78 1.80 8.49
C LEU A 169 15.47 1.60 9.25
N PHE A 170 15.23 0.38 9.73
CA PHE A 170 14.02 0.02 10.46
C PHE A 170 13.89 0.72 11.82
N SER A 171 15.02 1.07 12.47
CA SER A 171 15.02 1.81 13.74
C SER A 171 14.65 3.28 13.59
N VAL A 172 14.96 3.89 12.44
CA VAL A 172 14.72 5.31 12.17
C VAL A 172 13.28 5.58 11.73
N GLN A 173 12.52 4.55 11.32
CA GLN A 173 11.13 4.69 10.84
C GLN A 173 10.20 5.45 11.78
N ARG A 174 10.39 5.30 13.10
CA ARG A 174 9.58 5.98 14.12
C ARG A 174 9.67 7.51 14.09
N PHE A 175 10.75 8.06 13.53
CA PHE A 175 10.97 9.50 13.45
C PHE A 175 10.26 10.14 12.24
N GLY A 176 9.64 9.32 11.39
CA GLY A 176 8.96 9.76 10.19
C GLY A 176 9.88 10.08 9.04
N THR A 177 9.31 10.01 7.84
CA THR A 177 10.01 10.36 6.59
C THR A 177 10.05 11.86 6.35
N GLY A 178 9.22 12.68 7.02
CA GLY A 178 9.05 14.10 6.71
C GLY A 178 10.30 14.96 6.79
N LYS A 179 11.19 14.72 7.76
CA LYS A 179 12.45 15.49 7.89
C LYS A 179 13.54 15.01 6.91
N VAL A 180 13.45 13.76 6.43
CA VAL A 180 14.48 13.14 5.57
C VAL A 180 14.06 13.15 4.10
N ALA A 181 12.76 13.26 3.80
CA ALA A 181 12.20 13.30 2.44
C ALA A 181 12.77 14.43 1.59
N ALA A 182 13.17 15.55 2.20
CA ALA A 182 13.83 16.66 1.51
C ALA A 182 15.20 16.27 0.93
N VAL A 183 15.88 15.29 1.53
CA VAL A 183 17.20 14.78 1.10
C VAL A 183 17.06 13.65 0.09
N PHE A 184 15.96 12.89 0.14
CA PHE A 184 15.73 11.75 -0.75
C PHE A 184 15.72 12.16 -2.23
N GLY A 185 14.98 13.22 -2.57
CA GLY A 185 14.90 13.71 -3.94
C GLY A 185 16.27 14.06 -4.57
N PRO A 186 17.08 14.92 -3.94
CA PRO A 186 18.44 15.22 -4.40
C PRO A 186 19.36 14.01 -4.53
N VAL A 187 19.36 13.09 -3.57
CA VAL A 187 20.21 11.89 -3.60
C VAL A 187 19.80 10.97 -4.75
N THR A 188 18.50 10.74 -4.94
CA THR A 188 18.02 9.89 -6.04
C THR A 188 18.21 10.56 -7.41
N ALA A 189 18.09 11.89 -7.50
CA ALA A 189 18.45 12.62 -8.72
C ALA A 189 19.94 12.48 -9.05
N LEU A 190 20.82 12.59 -8.04
CA LEU A 190 22.25 12.35 -8.21
C LEU A 190 22.53 10.91 -8.65
N TRP A 191 21.85 9.92 -8.07
CA TRP A 191 21.91 8.52 -8.49
C TRP A 191 21.55 8.35 -9.97
N PHE A 192 20.38 8.85 -10.40
CA PHE A 192 19.96 8.75 -11.81
C PHE A 192 20.94 9.40 -12.77
N LEU A 193 21.46 10.59 -12.41
CA LEU A 193 22.47 11.26 -13.22
C LEU A 193 23.78 10.46 -13.27
N ALA A 194 24.24 9.92 -12.14
CA ALA A 194 25.47 9.12 -12.08
C ALA A 194 25.37 7.86 -12.94
N ILE A 195 24.28 7.09 -12.85
CA ILE A 195 24.09 5.88 -13.67
C ILE A 195 23.90 6.22 -15.16
N GLY A 196 23.27 7.36 -15.46
CA GLY A 196 23.08 7.85 -16.83
C GLY A 196 24.40 8.28 -17.48
N VAL A 197 25.26 9.00 -16.73
CA VAL A 197 26.59 9.41 -17.19
C VAL A 197 27.51 8.19 -17.37
N ALA A 198 27.52 7.25 -16.41
CA ALA A 198 28.28 6.01 -16.55
C ALA A 198 27.83 5.21 -17.78
N GLY A 199 26.52 5.11 -18.00
CA GLY A 199 25.96 4.45 -19.18
C GLY A 199 26.34 5.13 -20.49
N LEU A 200 26.25 6.47 -20.54
CA LEU A 200 26.61 7.27 -21.71
C LEU A 200 28.10 7.15 -22.06
N TYR A 201 28.97 7.07 -21.06
CA TYR A 201 30.42 6.91 -21.27
C TYR A 201 30.76 5.62 -22.03
N HIS A 202 30.15 4.50 -21.65
CA HIS A 202 30.36 3.20 -22.31
C HIS A 202 29.57 3.00 -23.60
N LEU A 203 28.59 3.86 -23.89
CA LEU A 203 27.80 3.75 -25.12
C LEU A 203 28.67 3.82 -26.39
N LEU A 204 29.80 4.52 -26.30
CA LEU A 204 30.75 4.67 -27.41
C LEU A 204 31.65 3.44 -27.60
N ASP A 205 31.74 2.53 -26.63
CA ASP A 205 32.55 1.32 -26.73
C ASP A 205 32.00 0.37 -27.82
N ASP A 206 30.67 0.28 -27.94
CA ASP A 206 30.00 -0.42 -29.05
C ASP A 206 28.66 0.28 -29.41
N PRO A 207 28.66 1.19 -30.41
CA PRO A 207 27.45 1.88 -30.85
C PRO A 207 26.35 0.96 -31.42
N SER A 208 26.69 -0.28 -31.78
CA SER A 208 25.70 -1.24 -32.28
C SER A 208 24.66 -1.63 -31.23
N ILE A 209 24.92 -1.34 -29.95
CA ILE A 209 23.98 -1.60 -28.86
C ILE A 209 22.63 -0.89 -29.04
N LEU A 210 22.61 0.25 -29.74
CA LEU A 210 21.39 1.01 -30.04
C LEU A 210 20.41 0.23 -30.93
N LEU A 211 20.89 -0.80 -31.64
CA LEU A 211 20.03 -1.70 -32.41
C LEU A 211 19.03 -2.44 -31.50
N ALA A 212 19.33 -2.61 -30.21
CA ALA A 212 18.44 -3.24 -29.24
C ALA A 212 17.09 -2.50 -29.07
N ILE A 213 17.00 -1.22 -29.46
CA ILE A 213 15.73 -0.48 -29.49
C ILE A 213 14.73 -1.14 -30.45
N ASN A 214 15.20 -1.77 -31.52
CA ASN A 214 14.34 -2.46 -32.47
C ASN A 214 13.75 -3.74 -31.83
N PRO A 215 12.42 -3.88 -31.70
CA PRO A 215 11.77 -5.04 -31.08
C PRO A 215 12.07 -6.35 -31.81
N TYR A 216 12.55 -6.27 -33.06
CA TYR A 216 13.02 -7.42 -33.82
C TYR A 216 14.03 -8.26 -33.02
N TYR A 217 14.96 -7.65 -32.28
CA TYR A 217 15.96 -8.40 -31.51
C TYR A 217 15.36 -9.18 -30.35
N ALA A 218 14.38 -8.60 -29.64
CA ALA A 218 13.63 -9.31 -28.61
C ALA A 218 12.85 -10.51 -29.21
N VAL A 219 12.13 -10.29 -30.31
CA VAL A 219 11.35 -11.35 -30.96
C VAL A 219 12.25 -12.44 -31.54
N ALA A 220 13.35 -12.06 -32.20
CA ALA A 220 14.33 -12.98 -32.75
C ALA A 220 14.96 -13.85 -31.66
N TYR A 221 15.31 -13.25 -30.52
CA TYR A 221 15.85 -13.96 -29.36
C TYR A 221 14.84 -14.95 -28.75
N LEU A 222 13.58 -14.53 -28.58
CA LEU A 222 12.51 -15.40 -28.12
C LEU A 222 12.27 -16.59 -29.07
N ALA A 223 12.39 -16.37 -30.39
CA ALA A 223 12.20 -17.40 -31.40
C ALA A 223 13.41 -18.33 -31.58
N SER A 224 14.63 -17.81 -31.43
CA SER A 224 15.86 -18.57 -31.67
C SER A 224 16.16 -19.56 -30.57
N THR A 225 15.80 -19.25 -29.32
CA THR A 225 16.17 -20.07 -28.17
C THR A 225 15.04 -20.12 -27.13
N PRO A 226 13.88 -20.73 -27.45
CA PRO A 226 12.65 -20.58 -26.65
C PRO A 226 12.80 -20.95 -25.17
N THR A 227 13.49 -22.05 -24.86
CA THR A 227 13.68 -22.52 -23.48
C THR A 227 14.54 -21.56 -22.67
N ALA A 228 15.64 -21.09 -23.25
CA ALA A 228 16.53 -20.11 -22.62
C ALA A 228 15.88 -18.73 -22.47
N ALA A 229 15.17 -18.32 -23.52
CA ALA A 229 14.50 -17.05 -23.54
C ALA A 229 13.38 -16.99 -22.49
N PHE A 230 12.73 -18.12 -22.20
CA PHE A 230 11.77 -18.22 -21.10
C PHE A 230 12.40 -17.92 -19.73
N VAL A 231 13.58 -18.50 -19.42
CA VAL A 231 14.31 -18.22 -18.16
C VAL A 231 14.77 -16.76 -18.11
N THR A 232 15.25 -16.24 -19.25
CA THR A 232 15.71 -14.86 -19.41
C THR A 232 14.58 -13.85 -19.21
N VAL A 233 13.39 -14.10 -19.77
CA VAL A 233 12.18 -13.29 -19.52
C VAL A 233 11.87 -13.25 -18.01
N GLY A 234 12.03 -14.38 -17.33
CA GLY A 234 11.92 -14.48 -15.88
C GLY A 234 13.04 -13.80 -15.09
N ALA A 235 14.04 -13.20 -15.72
CA ALA A 235 15.02 -12.32 -15.08
C ALA A 235 14.85 -10.86 -15.54
N VAL A 236 14.46 -10.63 -16.80
CA VAL A 236 14.14 -9.30 -17.36
C VAL A 236 13.04 -8.59 -16.57
N PHE A 237 12.09 -9.32 -15.97
CA PHE A 237 11.07 -8.69 -15.13
C PHE A 237 11.67 -7.84 -14.00
N LEU A 238 12.88 -8.17 -13.52
CA LEU A 238 13.60 -7.42 -12.48
C LEU A 238 13.84 -5.95 -12.85
N ALA A 239 13.82 -5.63 -14.16
CA ALA A 239 13.97 -4.27 -14.65
C ALA A 239 12.69 -3.42 -14.51
N VAL A 240 11.52 -4.03 -14.36
CA VAL A 240 10.22 -3.33 -14.27
C VAL A 240 9.64 -3.29 -12.86
N THR A 241 10.42 -3.72 -11.87
CA THR A 241 10.02 -3.81 -10.46
C THR A 241 9.87 -2.41 -9.89
N GLY A 242 8.89 -2.20 -9.02
CA GLY A 242 8.54 -0.87 -8.54
C GLY A 242 7.57 -0.10 -9.45
N ALA A 243 7.09 -0.68 -10.56
CA ALA A 243 6.03 -0.07 -11.38
C ALA A 243 4.74 0.16 -10.56
N GLU A 244 4.45 -0.75 -9.64
CA GLU A 244 3.38 -0.71 -8.65
C GLU A 244 3.53 0.43 -7.64
N ALA A 245 4.76 0.79 -7.25
CA ALA A 245 5.03 1.92 -6.37
C ALA A 245 4.57 3.25 -7.00
N LEU A 246 4.72 3.41 -8.33
CA LEU A 246 4.16 4.56 -9.06
C LEU A 246 2.67 4.73 -8.82
N TYR A 247 1.95 3.61 -8.72
CA TYR A 247 0.52 3.64 -8.55
C TYR A 247 0.11 3.86 -7.09
N VAL A 248 0.82 3.27 -6.13
CA VAL A 248 0.56 3.45 -4.70
C VAL A 248 0.77 4.92 -4.28
N ASP A 249 1.81 5.57 -4.79
CA ASP A 249 2.17 6.94 -4.41
C ASP A 249 1.45 8.04 -5.19
N LEU A 250 0.43 7.68 -5.98
CA LEU A 250 -0.38 8.62 -6.72
C LEU A 250 -1.05 9.67 -5.82
N GLY A 251 -1.47 9.27 -4.60
CA GLY A 251 -2.10 10.17 -3.62
C GLY A 251 -1.16 11.25 -3.07
N HIS A 252 0.14 10.96 -3.01
CA HIS A 252 1.15 11.87 -2.44
C HIS A 252 1.62 12.93 -3.45
N PHE A 253 1.90 12.52 -4.69
CA PHE A 253 2.54 13.39 -5.68
C PHE A 253 1.60 13.81 -6.81
N GLY A 254 0.50 13.08 -7.01
CA GLY A 254 -0.37 13.24 -8.16
C GLY A 254 0.27 12.76 -9.47
N ARG A 255 -0.56 12.66 -10.51
CA ARG A 255 -0.14 12.07 -11.79
C ARG A 255 0.93 12.88 -12.52
N LYS A 256 0.79 14.21 -12.60
CA LYS A 256 1.65 15.04 -13.46
C LYS A 256 3.14 14.99 -13.06
N PRO A 257 3.52 15.16 -11.78
CA PRO A 257 4.94 15.08 -11.38
C PRO A 257 5.56 13.71 -11.63
N ILE A 258 4.82 12.63 -11.36
CA ILE A 258 5.25 11.24 -11.64
C ILE A 258 5.57 11.10 -13.13
N VAL A 259 4.63 11.44 -14.02
CA VAL A 259 4.82 11.32 -15.47
C VAL A 259 6.00 12.17 -15.98
N LEU A 260 6.15 13.41 -15.49
CA LEU A 260 7.24 14.28 -15.91
C LEU A 260 8.60 13.74 -15.46
N ALA A 261 8.73 13.27 -14.22
CA ALA A 261 9.96 12.66 -13.71
C ALA A 261 10.35 11.42 -14.53
N TRP A 262 9.37 10.57 -14.89
CA TRP A 262 9.59 9.40 -15.74
C TRP A 262 10.26 9.75 -17.06
N PHE A 263 9.63 10.63 -17.85
CA PHE A 263 10.09 10.93 -19.21
C PHE A 263 11.32 11.84 -19.26
N SER A 264 11.55 12.66 -18.23
CA SER A 264 12.66 13.63 -18.23
C SER A 264 13.97 13.07 -17.67
N VAL A 265 13.90 12.22 -16.63
CA VAL A 265 15.09 11.76 -15.89
C VAL A 265 15.16 10.25 -15.86
N VAL A 266 14.13 9.59 -15.32
CA VAL A 266 14.21 8.17 -14.95
C VAL A 266 14.36 7.28 -16.17
N PHE A 267 13.44 7.36 -17.12
CA PHE A 267 13.46 6.50 -18.31
C PHE A 267 14.71 6.71 -19.17
N PRO A 268 15.14 7.96 -19.49
CA PRO A 268 16.40 8.19 -20.20
C PRO A 268 17.62 7.63 -19.46
N CYS A 269 17.76 7.89 -18.15
CA CYS A 269 18.92 7.42 -17.38
C CYS A 269 18.97 5.89 -17.27
N LEU A 270 17.83 5.23 -17.07
CA LEU A 270 17.75 3.76 -17.05
C LEU A 270 18.15 3.16 -18.41
N LEU A 271 17.62 3.70 -19.52
CA LEU A 271 17.99 3.24 -20.86
C LEU A 271 19.48 3.41 -21.14
N LEU A 272 20.03 4.60 -20.85
CA LEU A 272 21.46 4.86 -21.01
C LEU A 272 22.31 3.89 -20.20
N ASN A 273 21.91 3.61 -18.95
CA ASN A 273 22.64 2.68 -18.10
C ASN A 273 22.61 1.24 -18.65
N TYR A 274 21.43 0.72 -19.03
CA TYR A 274 21.33 -0.62 -19.62
C TYR A 274 22.12 -0.74 -20.93
N PHE A 275 22.08 0.28 -21.80
CA PHE A 275 22.87 0.28 -23.03
C PHE A 275 24.37 0.35 -22.76
N GLY A 276 24.82 1.18 -21.79
CA GLY A 276 26.22 1.25 -21.41
C GLY A 276 26.74 -0.07 -20.82
N GLN A 277 25.96 -0.72 -19.94
CA GLN A 277 26.30 -2.07 -19.45
C GLN A 277 26.41 -3.06 -20.60
N GLY A 278 25.48 -3.02 -21.56
CA GLY A 278 25.51 -3.85 -22.76
C GLY A 278 26.74 -3.65 -23.63
N ALA A 279 27.10 -2.40 -23.91
CA ALA A 279 28.28 -2.05 -24.69
C ALA A 279 29.57 -2.50 -23.98
N PHE A 280 29.65 -2.29 -22.66
CA PHE A 280 30.77 -2.76 -21.83
C PHE A 280 30.94 -4.29 -21.88
N VAL A 281 29.84 -5.05 -21.80
CA VAL A 281 29.87 -6.53 -21.89
C VAL A 281 30.39 -6.98 -23.26
N LEU A 282 29.95 -6.33 -24.34
CA LEU A 282 30.42 -6.66 -25.70
C LEU A 282 31.90 -6.33 -25.90
N ALA A 283 32.35 -5.19 -25.37
CA ALA A 283 33.75 -4.76 -25.45
C ALA A 283 34.69 -5.69 -24.65
N ASN A 284 34.22 -6.28 -23.55
CA ASN A 284 35.00 -7.15 -22.67
C ASN A 284 34.74 -8.65 -22.84
N GLY A 285 34.22 -9.07 -24.00
CA GLY A 285 34.12 -10.48 -24.35
C GLY A 285 33.08 -11.30 -23.56
N GLY A 286 32.03 -10.66 -23.03
CA GLY A 286 30.81 -11.36 -22.58
C GLY A 286 30.77 -11.90 -21.16
N ARG A 287 31.86 -11.81 -20.38
CA ARG A 287 31.98 -12.46 -19.05
C ARG A 287 32.08 -11.57 -17.80
N PRO A 288 31.43 -10.39 -17.71
CA PRO A 288 31.44 -9.64 -16.47
C PRO A 288 30.57 -10.32 -15.40
N THR A 289 31.16 -10.59 -14.23
CA THR A 289 30.43 -11.11 -13.05
C THR A 289 29.51 -10.05 -12.44
N ASN A 290 29.85 -8.78 -12.56
CA ASN A 290 29.00 -7.67 -12.12
C ASN A 290 29.15 -6.47 -13.08
N PRO A 291 28.43 -6.46 -14.21
CA PRO A 291 28.59 -5.45 -15.26
C PRO A 291 28.40 -4.02 -14.75
N PHE A 292 27.46 -3.81 -13.83
CA PHE A 292 27.14 -2.49 -13.29
C PHE A 292 28.30 -1.84 -12.55
N PHE A 293 28.97 -2.59 -11.66
CA PHE A 293 30.10 -2.06 -10.89
C PHE A 293 31.41 -2.13 -11.67
N GLN A 294 31.61 -3.15 -12.52
CA GLN A 294 32.85 -3.33 -13.29
C GLN A 294 33.02 -2.32 -14.43
N MET A 295 31.94 -1.74 -14.95
CA MET A 295 32.07 -0.68 -15.94
C MET A 295 32.63 0.62 -15.34
N LEU A 296 32.58 0.80 -14.02
CA LEU A 296 33.02 2.06 -13.41
C LEU A 296 34.55 2.12 -13.30
N PRO A 297 35.16 3.31 -13.48
CA PRO A 297 36.58 3.47 -13.23
C PRO A 297 36.91 3.27 -11.75
N ASP A 298 38.11 2.77 -11.45
CA ASP A 298 38.53 2.36 -10.09
C ASP A 298 38.29 3.43 -9.01
N TRP A 299 38.50 4.71 -9.34
CA TRP A 299 38.30 5.82 -8.41
C TRP A 299 36.82 6.07 -8.08
N ALA A 300 35.90 5.73 -8.99
CA ALA A 300 34.47 5.98 -8.86
C ALA A 300 33.71 4.81 -8.20
N LEU A 301 34.33 3.63 -8.12
CA LEU A 301 33.71 2.41 -7.60
C LEU A 301 33.23 2.58 -6.15
N MET A 302 34.12 2.99 -5.23
CA MET A 302 33.77 3.19 -3.82
C MET A 302 32.70 4.30 -3.61
N PRO A 303 32.83 5.50 -4.22
CA PRO A 303 31.76 6.49 -4.21
C PRO A 303 30.42 5.96 -4.74
N MET A 304 30.44 5.17 -5.82
CA MET A 304 29.22 4.59 -6.38
C MET A 304 28.60 3.55 -5.44
N VAL A 305 29.37 2.71 -4.77
CA VAL A 305 28.84 1.77 -3.76
C VAL A 305 28.13 2.53 -2.64
N GLY A 306 28.71 3.64 -2.16
CA GLY A 306 28.07 4.51 -1.18
C GLY A 306 26.77 5.14 -1.69
N LEU A 307 26.76 5.63 -2.94
CA LEU A 307 25.58 6.22 -3.57
C LEU A 307 24.49 5.17 -3.84
N ALA A 308 24.86 3.97 -4.30
CA ALA A 308 23.96 2.83 -4.50
C ALA A 308 23.34 2.39 -3.17
N THR A 309 24.14 2.36 -2.09
CA THR A 309 23.63 2.07 -0.74
C THR A 309 22.63 3.13 -0.29
N ALA A 310 22.92 4.42 -0.53
CA ALA A 310 21.97 5.49 -0.21
C ALA A 310 20.69 5.39 -1.05
N ALA A 311 20.78 5.12 -2.35
CA ALA A 311 19.64 4.97 -3.24
C ALA A 311 18.76 3.76 -2.86
N THR A 312 19.36 2.62 -2.54
CA THR A 312 18.64 1.39 -2.13
C THR A 312 18.01 1.52 -0.74
N VAL A 313 18.63 2.27 0.16
CA VAL A 313 18.01 2.68 1.43
C VAL A 313 16.77 3.53 1.17
N ILE A 314 16.84 4.52 0.28
CA ILE A 314 15.68 5.37 -0.09
C ILE A 314 14.59 4.54 -0.76
N ALA A 315 14.94 3.65 -1.69
CA ALA A 315 14.00 2.72 -2.33
C ALA A 315 13.25 1.86 -1.29
N SER A 316 14.00 1.28 -0.35
CA SER A 316 13.45 0.48 0.74
C SER A 316 12.48 1.29 1.60
N GLN A 317 12.74 2.58 1.84
CA GLN A 317 11.84 3.46 2.59
C GLN A 317 10.49 3.67 1.92
N ALA A 318 10.48 3.87 0.61
CA ALA A 318 9.25 4.04 -0.15
C ALA A 318 8.36 2.81 -0.04
N VAL A 319 8.95 1.62 -0.20
CA VAL A 319 8.24 0.34 -0.10
C VAL A 319 7.69 0.10 1.31
N ILE A 320 8.48 0.36 2.36
CA ILE A 320 8.02 0.25 3.76
C ILE A 320 6.84 1.21 4.02
N SER A 321 6.92 2.44 3.53
CA SER A 321 5.84 3.43 3.65
C SER A 321 4.59 3.01 2.88
N GLY A 322 4.76 2.40 1.70
CA GLY A 322 3.71 1.78 0.90
C GLY A 322 3.01 0.64 1.66
N ALA A 323 3.77 -0.21 2.35
CA ALA A 323 3.23 -1.29 3.18
C ALA A 323 2.39 -0.77 4.36
N PHE A 324 2.81 0.32 5.01
CA PHE A 324 2.00 0.98 6.05
C PHE A 324 0.70 1.53 5.47
N SER A 325 0.78 2.19 4.31
CA SER A 325 -0.39 2.76 3.61
C SER A 325 -1.38 1.66 3.22
N LEU A 326 -0.89 0.57 2.62
CA LEU A 326 -1.70 -0.59 2.26
C LEU A 326 -2.34 -1.23 3.49
N THR A 327 -1.58 -1.39 4.59
CA THR A 327 -2.11 -1.92 5.85
C THR A 327 -3.25 -1.05 6.37
N ARG A 328 -3.05 0.27 6.42
CA ARG A 328 -4.08 1.22 6.85
C ARG A 328 -5.33 1.13 5.97
N GLN A 329 -5.18 1.09 4.65
CA GLN A 329 -6.30 0.91 3.73
C GLN A 329 -7.05 -0.41 4.01
N ALA A 330 -6.31 -1.51 4.23
CA ALA A 330 -6.89 -2.79 4.57
C ALA A 330 -7.65 -2.78 5.90
N VAL A 331 -7.15 -2.09 6.94
CA VAL A 331 -7.87 -1.89 8.21
C VAL A 331 -9.17 -1.14 7.98
N GLN A 332 -9.13 -0.04 7.22
CA GLN A 332 -10.28 0.82 6.95
C GLN A 332 -11.35 0.12 6.10
N LEU A 333 -10.93 -0.74 5.18
CA LEU A 333 -11.82 -1.58 4.37
C LEU A 333 -12.31 -2.84 5.14
N ASN A 334 -12.04 -2.95 6.44
CA ASN A 334 -12.39 -4.09 7.29
C ASN A 334 -11.78 -5.43 6.83
N LEU A 335 -10.65 -5.38 6.13
CA LEU A 335 -9.89 -6.56 5.67
C LEU A 335 -8.87 -7.03 6.72
N LEU A 336 -8.45 -6.15 7.63
CA LEU A 336 -7.53 -6.44 8.74
C LEU A 336 -8.09 -5.90 10.08
N PRO A 337 -7.66 -6.46 11.23
CA PRO A 337 -7.94 -5.89 12.54
C PRO A 337 -7.41 -4.46 12.66
N ARG A 338 -8.02 -3.68 13.56
CA ARG A 338 -7.51 -2.34 13.90
C ARG A 338 -6.08 -2.46 14.43
N ILE A 339 -5.14 -1.77 13.81
CA ILE A 339 -3.75 -1.71 14.24
C ILE A 339 -3.45 -0.27 14.66
N GLU A 340 -2.58 -0.10 15.65
CA GLU A 340 -2.10 1.20 16.09
C GLU A 340 -1.41 1.94 14.93
N VAL A 341 -1.81 3.19 14.70
CA VAL A 341 -1.25 4.08 13.69
C VAL A 341 -0.75 5.33 14.42
N GLN A 342 0.56 5.55 14.38
CA GLN A 342 1.20 6.75 14.91
C GLN A 342 1.46 7.71 13.74
N HIS A 343 1.12 8.98 13.91
CA HIS A 343 1.42 10.01 12.90
C HIS A 343 2.77 10.62 13.18
N THR A 344 3.60 10.68 12.15
CA THR A 344 4.94 11.26 12.26
C THR A 344 5.00 12.73 11.83
N SER A 345 3.92 13.24 11.20
CA SER A 345 3.73 14.64 10.86
C SER A 345 2.26 15.05 11.05
N GLU A 346 2.03 16.23 11.62
CA GLU A 346 0.69 16.79 11.82
C GLU A 346 0.06 17.33 10.52
N MET A 347 0.87 17.57 9.48
CA MET A 347 0.46 18.28 8.26
C MET A 347 0.24 17.36 7.04
N GLN A 348 0.80 16.14 7.04
CA GLN A 348 0.70 15.21 5.90
C GLN A 348 0.09 13.86 6.32
N SER A 349 -1.14 13.59 5.87
CA SER A 349 -1.91 12.38 6.16
C SER A 349 -1.24 11.06 5.70
N GLY A 350 -0.20 11.14 4.86
CA GLY A 350 0.57 10.02 4.33
C GLY A 350 1.75 9.55 5.18
N GLN A 351 2.21 10.36 6.14
CA GLN A 351 3.39 10.04 6.95
C GLN A 351 3.01 9.27 8.22
N ILE A 352 2.63 8.01 8.01
CA ILE A 352 2.21 7.09 9.07
C ILE A 352 3.34 6.15 9.48
N TYR A 353 3.42 5.87 10.77
CA TYR A 353 4.29 4.85 11.35
C TYR A 353 3.44 3.79 12.05
N MET A 354 3.68 2.52 11.72
CA MET A 354 2.96 1.38 12.28
C MET A 354 3.96 0.44 12.96
N PRO A 355 4.22 0.60 14.28
CA PRO A 355 5.33 -0.08 14.97
C PRO A 355 5.35 -1.61 14.79
N ARG A 356 4.18 -2.24 14.86
CA ARG A 356 4.06 -3.70 14.72
C ARG A 356 4.31 -4.17 13.29
N VAL A 357 3.82 -3.43 12.30
CA VAL A 357 4.03 -3.75 10.88
C VAL A 357 5.52 -3.57 10.57
N ASN A 358 6.12 -2.47 11.04
CA ASN A 358 7.55 -2.19 10.91
C ASN A 358 8.40 -3.35 11.44
N LEU A 359 8.11 -3.83 12.65
CA LEU A 359 8.85 -4.93 13.25
C LEU A 359 8.68 -6.25 12.46
N LEU A 360 7.48 -6.56 12.00
CA LEU A 360 7.22 -7.77 11.21
C LEU A 360 7.96 -7.75 9.87
N ILE A 361 7.94 -6.61 9.16
CA ILE A 361 8.69 -6.44 7.92
C ILE A 361 10.20 -6.52 8.21
N ALA A 362 10.69 -5.83 9.25
CA ALA A 362 12.11 -5.86 9.63
C ALA A 362 12.61 -7.28 9.87
N MET A 363 11.88 -8.07 10.67
CA MET A 363 12.23 -9.46 10.93
C MET A 363 12.22 -10.30 9.65
N GLY A 364 11.21 -10.13 8.79
CA GLY A 364 11.13 -10.83 7.51
C GLY A 364 12.31 -10.52 6.59
N VAL A 365 12.63 -9.23 6.42
CA VAL A 365 13.75 -8.76 5.60
C VAL A 365 15.08 -9.32 6.13
N MET A 366 15.33 -9.22 7.44
CA MET A 366 16.55 -9.73 8.05
C MET A 366 16.68 -11.26 7.90
N LEU A 367 15.59 -12.00 8.07
CA LEU A 367 15.56 -13.45 7.85
C LEU A 367 15.89 -13.82 6.39
N LEU A 368 15.38 -13.06 5.42
CA LEU A 368 15.69 -13.27 4.01
C LEU A 368 17.17 -13.02 3.70
N VAL A 369 17.74 -11.92 4.21
CA VAL A 369 19.15 -11.59 4.02
C VAL A 369 20.06 -12.68 4.57
N VAL A 370 19.78 -13.17 5.79
CA VAL A 370 20.55 -14.28 6.40
C VAL A 370 20.31 -15.60 5.68
N GLY A 371 19.07 -15.87 5.26
CA GLY A 371 18.68 -17.15 4.65
C GLY A 371 19.21 -17.35 3.23
N PHE A 372 19.29 -16.29 2.42
CA PHE A 372 19.74 -16.37 1.03
C PHE A 372 21.21 -15.97 0.83
N GLY A 373 21.74 -15.05 1.64
CA GLY A 373 23.14 -14.62 1.63
C GLY A 373 23.59 -13.78 0.44
N SER A 374 23.04 -14.01 -0.77
CA SER A 374 23.37 -13.27 -2.00
C SER A 374 22.12 -12.76 -2.73
N SER A 375 22.30 -11.68 -3.49
CA SER A 375 21.24 -11.03 -4.25
C SER A 375 20.74 -11.90 -5.42
N SER A 376 21.61 -12.69 -6.07
CA SER A 376 21.20 -13.61 -7.15
C SER A 376 20.28 -14.72 -6.63
N SER A 377 20.58 -15.30 -5.46
CA SER A 377 19.71 -16.32 -4.83
C SER A 377 18.37 -15.71 -4.40
N LEU A 378 18.36 -14.43 -4.02
CA LEU A 378 17.14 -13.74 -3.60
C LEU A 378 16.31 -13.25 -4.81
N ALA A 379 16.96 -12.98 -5.95
CA ALA A 379 16.31 -12.59 -7.20
C ALA A 379 15.39 -13.70 -7.75
N SER A 380 15.77 -14.98 -7.59
CA SER A 380 14.91 -16.11 -7.96
C SER A 380 13.64 -16.19 -7.10
N ALA A 381 13.71 -15.72 -5.84
CA ALA A 381 12.59 -15.77 -4.89
C ALA A 381 11.54 -14.67 -5.10
N TYR A 382 11.93 -13.57 -5.72
CA TYR A 382 11.18 -12.33 -5.77
C TYR A 382 10.03 -12.30 -6.79
N GLY A 383 10.24 -12.89 -7.97
CA GLY A 383 9.43 -12.53 -9.14
C GLY A 383 7.96 -12.92 -9.10
N ILE A 384 7.58 -13.91 -8.30
CA ILE A 384 6.19 -14.39 -8.24
C ILE A 384 5.27 -13.36 -7.59
N SER A 385 5.73 -12.66 -6.54
CA SER A 385 4.92 -11.68 -5.84
C SER A 385 4.61 -10.47 -6.71
N VAL A 386 5.64 -9.86 -7.30
CA VAL A 386 5.48 -8.68 -8.15
C VAL A 386 4.67 -9.00 -9.40
N THR A 387 5.05 -10.04 -10.15
CA THR A 387 4.35 -10.37 -11.41
C THR A 387 2.91 -10.81 -11.17
N GLY A 388 2.64 -11.48 -10.05
CA GLY A 388 1.28 -11.81 -9.64
C GLY A 388 0.47 -10.56 -9.29
N GLU A 389 1.06 -9.59 -8.60
CA GLU A 389 0.43 -8.31 -8.26
C GLU A 389 0.12 -7.49 -9.52
N MET A 390 1.06 -7.43 -10.46
CA MET A 390 0.88 -6.83 -11.78
C MET A 390 -0.29 -7.45 -12.57
N LEU A 391 -0.45 -8.77 -12.48
CA LEU A 391 -1.54 -9.51 -13.13
C LEU A 391 -2.89 -9.21 -12.47
N MET A 392 -2.94 -9.14 -11.13
CA MET A 392 -4.16 -8.70 -10.42
C MET A 392 -4.55 -7.27 -10.82
N THR A 393 -3.58 -6.36 -10.93
CA THR A 393 -3.79 -4.99 -11.39
C THR A 393 -4.38 -4.95 -12.81
N THR A 394 -3.87 -5.76 -13.73
CA THR A 394 -4.41 -5.85 -15.10
C THR A 394 -5.86 -6.33 -15.13
N ILE A 395 -6.22 -7.32 -14.30
CA ILE A 395 -7.60 -7.82 -14.19
C ILE A 395 -8.53 -6.74 -13.60
N LEU A 396 -8.11 -6.05 -12.54
CA LEU A 396 -8.93 -4.99 -11.94
C LEU A 396 -9.09 -3.79 -12.88
N LEU A 397 -8.03 -3.42 -13.61
CA LEU A 397 -8.05 -2.35 -14.61
C LEU A 397 -9.07 -2.65 -15.72
N PHE A 398 -9.18 -3.90 -16.17
CA PHE A 398 -10.22 -4.30 -17.14
C PHE A 398 -11.64 -3.94 -16.66
N VAL A 399 -11.94 -4.22 -15.39
CA VAL A 399 -13.25 -3.90 -14.79
C VAL A 399 -13.49 -2.39 -14.82
N VAL A 400 -12.48 -1.58 -14.44
CA VAL A 400 -12.56 -0.12 -14.46
C VAL A 400 -12.75 0.41 -15.88
N MET A 401 -11.95 -0.04 -16.85
CA MET A 401 -12.07 0.36 -18.26
C MET A 401 -13.47 0.06 -18.81
N ARG A 402 -14.01 -1.13 -18.51
CA ARG A 402 -15.30 -1.56 -19.04
C ARG A 402 -16.47 -0.86 -18.37
N LYS A 403 -16.45 -0.72 -17.05
CA LYS A 403 -17.61 -0.32 -16.24
C LYS A 403 -17.61 1.16 -15.88
N MET A 404 -16.45 1.75 -15.64
CA MET A 404 -16.33 3.18 -15.31
C MET A 404 -16.04 4.03 -16.53
N TRP A 405 -15.00 3.69 -17.30
CA TRP A 405 -14.64 4.45 -18.50
C TRP A 405 -15.57 4.14 -19.68
N LYS A 406 -16.46 3.16 -19.53
CA LYS A 406 -17.48 2.74 -20.51
C LYS A 406 -16.90 2.38 -21.88
N TRP A 407 -15.65 1.90 -21.93
CA TRP A 407 -15.04 1.48 -23.18
C TRP A 407 -15.79 0.31 -23.81
N LYS A 408 -15.74 0.24 -25.14
CA LYS A 408 -16.25 -0.89 -25.92
C LYS A 408 -15.48 -2.15 -25.51
N LEU A 409 -16.20 -3.28 -25.41
CA LEU A 409 -15.62 -4.55 -24.94
C LEU A 409 -14.39 -4.94 -25.77
N ALA A 410 -14.43 -4.78 -27.09
CA ALA A 410 -13.32 -5.11 -27.98
C ALA A 410 -12.05 -4.32 -27.64
N LEU A 411 -12.16 -3.02 -27.38
CA LEU A 411 -10.99 -2.18 -27.06
C LEU A 411 -10.43 -2.50 -25.68
N ALA A 412 -11.31 -2.64 -24.68
CA ALA A 412 -10.89 -3.01 -23.33
C ALA A 412 -10.22 -4.39 -23.31
N LEU A 413 -10.80 -5.36 -24.03
CA LEU A 413 -10.27 -6.72 -24.10
C LEU A 413 -8.96 -6.77 -24.90
N ALA A 414 -8.82 -6.04 -26.01
CA ALA A 414 -7.57 -6.00 -26.77
C ALA A 414 -6.40 -5.46 -25.92
N LEU A 415 -6.63 -4.37 -25.18
CA LEU A 415 -5.60 -3.78 -24.32
C LEU A 415 -5.28 -4.68 -23.11
N THR A 416 -6.30 -5.24 -22.47
CA THR A 416 -6.11 -6.20 -21.37
C THR A 416 -5.43 -7.48 -21.83
N LEU A 417 -5.71 -7.96 -23.05
CA LEU A 417 -5.03 -9.12 -23.62
C LEU A 417 -3.55 -8.82 -23.86
N LEU A 418 -3.23 -7.64 -24.41
CA LEU A 418 -1.85 -7.21 -24.62
C LEU A 418 -1.04 -7.23 -23.31
N PHE A 419 -1.54 -6.57 -22.27
CA PHE A 419 -0.86 -6.56 -20.97
C PHE A 419 -0.91 -7.92 -20.28
N GLY A 420 -2.04 -8.61 -20.35
CA GLY A 420 -2.25 -9.91 -19.73
C GLY A 420 -1.33 -10.99 -20.29
N VAL A 421 -1.04 -10.98 -21.60
CA VAL A 421 -0.07 -11.92 -22.21
C VAL A 421 1.33 -11.67 -21.67
N ILE A 422 1.76 -10.41 -21.56
CA ILE A 422 3.10 -10.07 -21.06
C ILE A 422 3.22 -10.37 -19.57
N ASP A 423 2.26 -9.91 -18.75
CA ASP A 423 2.22 -10.18 -17.31
C ASP A 423 2.18 -11.69 -17.03
N SER A 424 1.36 -12.45 -17.77
CA SER A 424 1.31 -13.90 -17.63
C SER A 424 2.61 -14.56 -18.09
N GLY A 425 3.26 -14.03 -19.12
CA GLY A 425 4.58 -14.49 -19.57
C GLY A 425 5.63 -14.34 -18.46
N PHE A 426 5.70 -13.16 -17.82
CA PHE A 426 6.57 -12.94 -16.68
C PHE A 426 6.21 -13.81 -15.47
N PHE A 427 4.91 -13.95 -15.17
CA PHE A 427 4.45 -14.78 -14.07
C PHE A 427 4.83 -16.25 -14.28
N LEU A 428 4.52 -16.81 -15.45
CA LEU A 428 4.84 -18.21 -15.78
C LEU A 428 6.36 -18.45 -15.77
N ALA A 429 7.15 -17.50 -16.26
CA ALA A 429 8.61 -17.59 -16.23
C ALA A 429 9.18 -17.64 -14.79
N ASN A 430 8.51 -16.98 -13.84
CA ASN A 430 8.90 -16.99 -12.44
C ASN A 430 8.32 -18.16 -11.64
N VAL A 431 7.20 -18.75 -12.06
CA VAL A 431 6.61 -19.93 -11.41
C VAL A 431 7.58 -21.13 -11.45
N VAL A 432 8.40 -21.26 -12.49
CA VAL A 432 9.39 -22.36 -12.57
C VAL A 432 10.48 -22.22 -11.49
N LYS A 433 10.75 -20.99 -11.01
CA LYS A 433 11.74 -20.69 -9.97
C LYS A 433 11.22 -20.91 -8.53
N ILE A 434 10.04 -21.50 -8.36
CA ILE A 434 9.49 -21.81 -7.02
C ILE A 434 10.46 -22.67 -6.20
N VAL A 435 11.10 -23.65 -6.84
CA VAL A 435 12.04 -24.58 -6.19
C VAL A 435 13.35 -23.89 -5.79
N GLU A 436 13.74 -22.84 -6.52
CA GLU A 436 15.00 -22.09 -6.32
C GLU A 436 14.88 -20.96 -5.30
N GLY A 437 13.70 -20.76 -4.70
CA GLY A 437 13.45 -19.71 -3.70
C GLY A 437 12.09 -19.05 -3.79
N GLY A 438 11.39 -19.15 -4.94
CA GLY A 438 10.10 -18.50 -5.18
C GLY A 438 9.00 -18.89 -4.19
N TRP A 439 9.13 -20.06 -3.53
CA TRP A 439 8.22 -20.51 -2.48
C TRP A 439 8.09 -19.50 -1.32
N VAL A 440 9.15 -18.75 -1.00
CA VAL A 440 9.13 -17.83 0.15
C VAL A 440 8.12 -16.71 -0.05
N SER A 441 8.11 -16.11 -1.24
CA SER A 441 7.18 -15.03 -1.60
C SER A 441 5.72 -15.51 -1.58
N ILE A 442 5.48 -16.74 -2.08
CA ILE A 442 4.17 -17.41 -2.01
C ILE A 442 3.78 -17.67 -0.55
N THR A 443 4.70 -18.14 0.28
CA THR A 443 4.42 -18.40 1.71
C THR A 443 3.97 -17.12 2.42
N VAL A 444 4.69 -16.01 2.21
CA VAL A 444 4.30 -14.71 2.79
C VAL A 444 2.92 -14.26 2.29
N ALA A 445 2.69 -14.32 0.98
CA ALA A 445 1.40 -13.95 0.40
C ALA A 445 0.25 -14.85 0.90
N CYS A 446 0.46 -16.16 0.98
CA CYS A 446 -0.52 -17.11 1.51
C CYS A 446 -0.81 -16.88 3.00
N LEU A 447 0.20 -16.60 3.82
CA LEU A 447 0.04 -16.28 5.23
C LEU A 447 -0.78 -14.99 5.41
N MET A 448 -0.46 -13.95 4.64
CA MET A 448 -1.18 -12.68 4.72
C MET A 448 -2.62 -12.81 4.19
N GLY A 449 -2.80 -13.52 3.08
CA GLY A 449 -4.12 -13.86 2.54
C GLY A 449 -4.96 -14.66 3.54
N LEU A 450 -4.36 -15.61 4.26
CA LEU A 450 -5.01 -16.38 5.31
C LEU A 450 -5.45 -15.50 6.49
N ILE A 451 -4.59 -14.56 6.93
CA ILE A 451 -4.90 -13.60 8.00
C ILE A 451 -6.12 -12.76 7.62
N MET A 452 -6.07 -12.13 6.43
CA MET A 452 -7.16 -11.28 5.94
C MET A 452 -8.44 -12.07 5.71
N TRP A 453 -8.36 -13.26 5.10
CA TRP A 453 -9.50 -14.14 4.89
C TRP A 453 -10.16 -14.57 6.20
N THR A 454 -9.34 -14.94 7.19
CA THR A 454 -9.81 -15.30 8.54
C THR A 454 -10.46 -14.12 9.23
N TRP A 455 -9.90 -12.92 9.11
CA TRP A 455 -10.50 -11.71 9.66
C TRP A 455 -11.87 -11.40 9.04
N ILE A 456 -11.97 -11.43 7.70
CA ILE A 456 -13.21 -11.16 6.97
C ILE A 456 -14.29 -12.17 7.36
N ARG A 457 -13.95 -13.48 7.36
CA ARG A 457 -14.88 -14.54 7.70
C ARG A 457 -15.30 -14.47 9.17
N GLY A 458 -14.35 -14.26 10.07
CA GLY A 458 -14.59 -14.17 11.51
C GLY A 458 -15.45 -12.98 11.90
N THR A 459 -15.17 -11.81 11.33
CA THR A 459 -15.96 -10.59 11.56
C THR A 459 -17.38 -10.76 11.05
N ARG A 460 -17.57 -11.36 9.86
CA ARG A 460 -18.89 -11.64 9.31
C ARG A 460 -19.67 -12.65 10.14
N TYR A 461 -19.03 -13.73 10.56
CA TYR A 461 -19.66 -14.75 11.42
C TYR A 461 -20.05 -14.15 12.78
N LEU A 462 -19.17 -13.36 13.40
CA LEU A 462 -19.48 -12.65 14.64
C LEU A 462 -20.66 -11.69 14.47
N PHE A 463 -20.69 -10.95 13.35
CA PHE A 463 -21.81 -10.05 13.02
C PHE A 463 -23.13 -10.83 12.89
N ASP A 464 -23.17 -11.88 12.08
CA ASP A 464 -24.37 -12.69 11.84
C ASP A 464 -24.86 -13.39 13.13
N LYS A 465 -23.95 -13.89 13.97
CA LYS A 465 -24.28 -14.54 15.25
C LYS A 465 -24.85 -13.54 16.26
N THR A 466 -24.31 -12.32 16.30
CA THR A 466 -24.79 -11.28 17.21
C THR A 466 -26.17 -10.79 16.78
N ARG A 467 -26.37 -10.53 15.48
CA ARG A 467 -27.63 -10.00 14.94
C ARG A 467 -28.84 -10.89 15.20
N ARG A 468 -28.66 -12.22 15.28
CA ARG A 468 -29.74 -13.16 15.60
C ARG A 468 -30.37 -12.95 16.99
N ASN A 469 -29.63 -12.34 17.91
CA ASN A 469 -30.06 -12.13 19.29
C ASN A 469 -30.38 -10.66 19.61
N GLU A 470 -30.28 -9.76 18.63
CA GLU A 470 -30.47 -8.32 18.83
C GLU A 470 -31.95 -7.92 18.61
N ILE A 471 -32.44 -7.02 19.46
CA ILE A 471 -33.79 -6.47 19.38
C ILE A 471 -33.77 -5.25 18.44
N PRO A 472 -34.73 -5.10 17.51
CA PRO A 472 -34.81 -3.90 16.67
C PRO A 472 -34.92 -2.63 17.52
N LEU A 473 -34.11 -1.62 17.20
CA LEU A 473 -34.07 -0.36 17.94
C LEU A 473 -35.44 0.33 17.96
N ASP A 474 -36.12 0.39 16.82
CA ASP A 474 -37.42 1.05 16.70
C ASP A 474 -38.49 0.37 17.57
N PHE A 475 -38.43 -0.96 17.68
CA PHE A 475 -39.32 -1.72 18.58
C PHE A 475 -39.03 -1.43 20.05
N LEU A 476 -37.75 -1.40 20.45
CA LEU A 476 -37.35 -1.06 21.81
C LEU A 476 -37.75 0.38 22.16
N ALA A 477 -37.45 1.32 21.26
CA ALA A 477 -37.73 2.74 21.42
C ALA A 477 -39.24 3.01 21.58
N ALA A 478 -40.08 2.32 20.81
CA ALA A 478 -41.54 2.39 20.95
C ALA A 478 -42.04 1.84 22.29
N ASN A 479 -41.45 0.74 22.79
CA ASN A 479 -41.84 0.16 24.07
C ASN A 479 -41.39 1.02 25.27
N LEU A 480 -40.20 1.61 25.21
CA LEU A 480 -39.68 2.50 26.27
C LEU A 480 -40.48 3.80 26.38
N LEU A 481 -41.12 4.27 25.29
CA LEU A 481 -42.07 5.38 25.38
C LEU A 481 -43.35 5.02 26.16
N LYS A 482 -43.85 3.79 25.98
CA LYS A 482 -45.05 3.31 26.69
C LYS A 482 -44.80 3.07 28.17
N LYS A 483 -43.63 2.51 28.50
CA LYS A 483 -43.22 2.25 29.89
C LYS A 483 -41.83 2.84 30.11
N LYS A 484 -41.81 4.14 30.43
CA LYS A 484 -40.57 4.89 30.65
C LYS A 484 -39.85 4.35 31.90
N PRO A 485 -38.61 3.85 31.79
CA PRO A 485 -37.77 3.60 32.95
C PRO A 485 -37.36 4.93 33.61
N HIS A 486 -36.66 4.87 34.73
CA HIS A 486 -36.18 6.09 35.39
C HIS A 486 -35.24 6.86 34.46
N LEU A 487 -35.53 8.14 34.24
CA LEU A 487 -34.73 9.01 33.40
C LEU A 487 -33.71 9.76 34.24
N VAL A 488 -32.46 9.78 33.77
CA VAL A 488 -31.39 10.61 34.35
C VAL A 488 -30.98 11.70 33.36
N SER A 489 -30.60 12.84 33.91
CA SER A 489 -30.21 14.00 33.10
C SER A 489 -28.90 13.76 32.36
N GLY A 490 -28.82 14.32 31.15
CA GLY A 490 -27.65 14.24 30.28
C GLY A 490 -27.86 13.40 29.02
N THR A 491 -26.78 13.24 28.26
CA THR A 491 -26.77 12.61 26.94
C THR A 491 -25.90 11.35 26.96
N ALA A 492 -26.44 10.22 26.50
CA ALA A 492 -25.68 8.99 26.35
C ALA A 492 -25.51 8.66 24.86
N VAL A 493 -24.27 8.44 24.44
CA VAL A 493 -23.92 8.02 23.08
C VAL A 493 -23.53 6.54 23.12
N PHE A 494 -24.33 5.69 22.49
CA PHE A 494 -24.08 4.26 22.38
C PHE A 494 -23.47 3.95 21.01
N LEU A 495 -22.23 3.50 20.98
CA LEU A 495 -21.58 3.12 19.73
C LEU A 495 -22.00 1.72 19.28
N THR A 496 -22.38 1.60 18.01
CA THR A 496 -22.79 0.33 17.40
C THR A 496 -22.36 0.22 15.93
N SER A 497 -22.04 -1.01 15.52
CA SER A 497 -21.82 -1.35 14.11
C SER A 497 -23.12 -1.56 13.32
N ASP A 498 -24.24 -1.79 14.02
CA ASP A 498 -25.57 -1.93 13.42
C ASP A 498 -26.51 -0.87 14.02
N PRO A 499 -26.87 0.19 13.27
CA PRO A 499 -27.73 1.26 13.77
C PRO A 499 -29.21 0.85 13.86
N LEU A 500 -29.64 -0.24 13.21
CA LEU A 500 -31.03 -0.71 13.23
C LEU A 500 -31.34 -1.56 14.46
N SER A 501 -30.30 -2.07 15.12
CA SER A 501 -30.39 -2.96 16.26
C SER A 501 -30.07 -2.22 17.56
N ALA A 502 -30.76 -2.55 18.65
CA ALA A 502 -30.51 -1.99 19.96
C ALA A 502 -29.10 -2.38 20.44
N PRO A 503 -28.20 -1.40 20.74
CA PRO A 503 -26.84 -1.72 21.16
C PRO A 503 -26.82 -2.57 22.43
N THR A 504 -25.89 -3.52 22.50
CA THR A 504 -25.80 -4.40 23.68
C THR A 504 -25.52 -3.60 24.96
N ALA A 505 -24.71 -2.55 24.90
CA ALA A 505 -24.47 -1.66 26.04
C ALA A 505 -25.78 -1.05 26.58
N LEU A 506 -26.66 -0.56 25.71
CA LEU A 506 -27.98 -0.03 26.09
C LEU A 506 -28.83 -1.11 26.76
N MET A 507 -28.88 -2.31 26.17
CA MET A 507 -29.66 -3.43 26.72
C MET A 507 -29.17 -3.84 28.12
N HIS A 508 -27.85 -3.88 28.32
CA HIS A 508 -27.26 -4.19 29.63
C HIS A 508 -27.50 -3.06 30.64
N SER A 509 -27.38 -1.80 30.23
CA SER A 509 -27.71 -0.66 31.09
C SER A 509 -29.17 -0.73 31.56
N LEU A 510 -30.11 -1.01 30.66
CA LEU A 510 -31.52 -1.17 31.01
C LEU A 510 -31.77 -2.38 31.91
N LYS A 511 -31.06 -3.50 31.69
CA LYS A 511 -31.20 -4.72 32.49
C LYS A 511 -30.68 -4.55 33.93
N HIS A 512 -29.50 -3.93 34.08
CA HIS A 512 -28.79 -3.88 35.35
C HIS A 512 -29.06 -2.59 36.12
N TYR A 513 -28.99 -1.44 35.44
CA TYR A 513 -29.18 -0.13 36.07
C TYR A 513 -30.64 0.31 36.07
N LYS A 514 -31.46 -0.21 35.15
CA LYS A 514 -32.89 0.16 34.99
C LYS A 514 -33.11 1.66 34.77
N VAL A 515 -32.10 2.33 34.21
CA VAL A 515 -32.05 3.77 33.97
C VAL A 515 -31.82 4.04 32.49
N LEU A 516 -32.39 5.12 31.99
CA LEU A 516 -32.20 5.64 30.63
C LEU A 516 -31.84 7.13 30.71
N HIS A 517 -31.05 7.66 29.77
CA HIS A 517 -30.75 9.10 29.76
C HIS A 517 -31.87 9.88 29.06
N GLU A 518 -31.97 11.18 29.30
CA GLU A 518 -32.94 12.06 28.62
C GLU A 518 -32.72 12.07 27.10
N GLN A 519 -31.46 12.04 26.65
CA GLN A 519 -31.11 11.91 25.23
C GLN A 519 -30.21 10.70 24.98
N ASN A 520 -30.65 9.78 24.13
CA ASN A 520 -29.90 8.57 23.78
C ASN A 520 -29.57 8.59 22.29
N VAL A 521 -28.28 8.62 21.97
CA VAL A 521 -27.79 8.63 20.60
C VAL A 521 -27.20 7.29 20.25
N ILE A 522 -27.73 6.68 19.20
CA ILE A 522 -27.21 5.46 18.60
C ILE A 522 -26.23 5.88 17.50
N LEU A 523 -24.94 5.82 17.81
CA LEU A 523 -23.88 6.29 16.95
C LEU A 523 -23.28 5.12 16.16
N SER A 524 -23.30 5.21 14.84
CA SER A 524 -22.62 4.25 13.97
C SER A 524 -21.54 4.93 13.16
N VAL A 525 -20.39 4.26 13.03
CA VAL A 525 -19.25 4.73 12.22
C VAL A 525 -19.11 3.82 11.02
N VAL A 526 -19.19 4.39 9.83
CA VAL A 526 -19.16 3.67 8.55
C VAL A 526 -17.99 4.18 7.71
N THR A 527 -17.24 3.25 7.11
CA THR A 527 -16.18 3.60 6.16
C THR A 527 -16.72 3.58 4.73
N ALA A 528 -16.59 4.69 4.03
CA ALA A 528 -16.94 4.82 2.62
C ALA A 528 -15.87 4.19 1.71
N PRO A 529 -16.24 3.73 0.50
CA PRO A 529 -15.29 3.19 -0.49
C PRO A 529 -14.42 4.29 -1.15
N GLN A 530 -14.68 5.55 -0.83
CA GLN A 530 -13.95 6.73 -1.30
C GLN A 530 -12.87 7.10 -0.27
N PRO A 531 -11.73 7.68 -0.66
CA PRO A 531 -10.64 7.95 0.28
C PRO A 531 -10.97 9.02 1.31
N VAL A 532 -11.71 10.05 0.90
CA VAL A 532 -12.15 11.17 1.74
C VAL A 532 -13.62 11.48 1.45
N VAL A 533 -14.36 11.79 2.52
CA VAL A 533 -15.78 12.16 2.49
C VAL A 533 -15.94 13.65 2.86
N PRO A 534 -16.67 14.44 2.05
CA PRO A 534 -16.91 15.86 2.35
C PRO A 534 -17.74 16.02 3.63
N ASP A 535 -17.53 17.13 4.35
CA ASP A 535 -18.21 17.42 5.62
C ASP A 535 -19.75 17.37 5.53
N SER A 536 -20.32 17.65 4.35
CA SER A 536 -21.76 17.57 4.09
C SER A 536 -22.31 16.15 4.12
N GLU A 537 -21.51 15.15 3.73
CA GLU A 537 -21.89 13.72 3.70
C GLU A 537 -21.37 12.97 4.94
N ARG A 538 -20.54 13.62 5.76
CA ARG A 538 -19.88 13.03 6.93
C ARG A 538 -20.85 12.67 8.04
N VAL A 539 -21.94 13.42 8.20
CA VAL A 539 -22.90 13.25 9.28
C VAL A 539 -24.30 13.11 8.71
N LYS A 540 -24.97 12.01 9.06
CA LYS A 540 -26.41 11.84 8.85
C LYS A 540 -27.10 11.64 10.20
N MET A 541 -28.07 12.50 10.52
CA MET A 541 -28.85 12.41 11.75
C MET A 541 -30.31 12.08 11.41
N GLU A 542 -30.87 11.11 12.13
CA GLU A 542 -32.26 10.68 12.02
C GLU A 542 -32.87 10.60 13.42
N THR A 543 -33.90 11.41 13.71
CA THR A 543 -34.65 11.32 14.96
C THR A 543 -35.59 10.12 14.92
N VAL A 544 -35.44 9.18 15.86
CA VAL A 544 -36.33 8.02 15.97
C VAL A 544 -37.58 8.40 16.76
N ASN A 545 -37.39 9.02 17.92
CA ASN A 545 -38.43 9.58 18.77
C ASN A 545 -37.84 10.62 19.75
N GLU A 546 -38.63 11.06 20.74
CA GLU A 546 -38.20 12.04 21.75
C GLU A 546 -37.00 11.60 22.61
N LEU A 547 -36.75 10.29 22.73
CA LEU A 547 -35.70 9.73 23.60
C LEU A 547 -34.48 9.23 22.80
N PHE A 548 -34.66 8.89 21.52
CA PHE A 548 -33.67 8.23 20.68
C PHE A 548 -33.39 8.97 19.38
N MET A 549 -32.11 9.13 19.08
CA MET A 549 -31.59 9.64 17.81
C MET A 549 -30.61 8.64 17.22
N ARG A 550 -30.65 8.44 15.91
CA ARG A 550 -29.64 7.71 15.14
C ARG A 550 -28.69 8.69 14.49
N VAL A 551 -27.39 8.50 14.68
CA VAL A 551 -26.34 9.30 14.05
C VAL A 551 -25.38 8.37 13.34
N THR A 552 -25.21 8.58 12.04
CA THR A 552 -24.24 7.85 11.23
C THR A 552 -23.12 8.81 10.85
N LEU A 553 -21.90 8.47 11.27
CA LEU A 553 -20.67 9.15 10.87
C LEU A 553 -20.02 8.36 9.74
N THR A 554 -19.76 9.02 8.62
CA THR A 554 -19.15 8.41 7.44
C THR A 554 -17.75 8.99 7.24
N PHE A 555 -16.73 8.13 7.21
CA PHE A 555 -15.34 8.49 6.95
C PHE A 555 -14.83 7.78 5.71
N GLY A 556 -13.97 8.41 4.93
CA GLY A 556 -13.27 7.75 3.84
C GLY A 556 -12.15 6.83 4.33
N TYR A 557 -11.70 5.90 3.48
CA TYR A 557 -10.70 4.90 3.88
C TYR A 557 -9.28 5.46 4.09
N MET A 558 -9.02 6.72 3.70
CA MET A 558 -7.79 7.43 4.00
C MET A 558 -7.93 8.42 5.18
N GLU A 559 -9.12 8.52 5.78
CA GLU A 559 -9.34 9.40 6.93
C GLU A 559 -9.12 8.65 8.24
N GLN A 560 -8.54 9.32 9.25
CA GLN A 560 -8.58 8.77 10.61
C GLN A 560 -9.90 9.18 11.26
N PRO A 561 -10.72 8.23 11.72
CA PRO A 561 -11.96 8.56 12.40
C PRO A 561 -11.69 9.32 13.71
N ASN A 562 -12.18 10.55 13.80
CA ASN A 562 -12.18 11.34 15.02
C ASN A 562 -13.64 11.68 15.35
N ILE A 563 -14.19 10.97 16.33
CA ILE A 563 -15.59 11.13 16.72
C ILE A 563 -15.85 12.53 17.30
N PRO A 564 -15.10 13.05 18.28
CA PRO A 564 -15.33 14.39 18.83
C PRO A 564 -15.41 15.50 17.76
N ARG A 565 -14.48 15.49 16.80
CA ARG A 565 -14.43 16.45 15.70
C ARG A 565 -15.62 16.30 14.75
N ALA A 566 -16.02 15.06 14.45
CA ALA A 566 -17.19 14.81 13.62
C ALA A 566 -18.50 15.22 14.32
N LEU A 567 -18.63 14.99 15.64
CA LEU A 567 -19.80 15.42 16.41
C LEU A 567 -19.92 16.94 16.51
N ALA A 568 -18.82 17.69 16.37
CA ALA A 568 -18.89 19.16 16.28
C ALA A 568 -19.69 19.64 15.03
N ILE A 569 -19.73 18.84 13.96
CA ILE A 569 -20.57 19.11 12.78
C ILE A 569 -22.05 18.92 13.12
N CYS A 570 -22.38 17.93 13.96
CA CYS A 570 -23.75 17.73 14.43
C CYS A 570 -24.30 18.96 15.19
N ARG A 571 -23.45 19.67 15.93
CA ARG A 571 -23.83 20.94 16.59
C ARG A 571 -24.31 21.99 15.59
N LYS A 572 -23.62 22.12 14.44
CA LYS A 572 -24.00 23.05 13.37
C LYS A 572 -25.33 22.65 12.70
N GLN A 573 -25.66 21.36 12.69
CA GLN A 573 -26.92 20.83 12.17
C GLN A 573 -28.08 20.84 13.20
N GLY A 574 -27.90 21.50 14.35
CA GLY A 574 -28.97 21.76 15.32
C GLY A 574 -29.02 20.81 16.52
N TRP A 575 -28.14 19.81 16.63
CA TRP A 575 -28.07 18.97 17.83
C TRP A 575 -27.22 19.63 18.91
N LYS A 576 -27.89 20.18 19.94
CA LYS A 576 -27.23 20.77 21.11
C LYS A 576 -26.85 19.68 22.10
N PHE A 577 -25.55 19.40 22.23
CA PHE A 577 -25.00 18.53 23.27
C PHE A 577 -23.69 19.11 23.79
N ASP A 578 -23.39 18.87 25.07
CA ASP A 578 -22.09 19.20 25.67
C ASP A 578 -21.24 17.94 25.77
N ILE A 579 -20.04 17.96 25.19
CA ILE A 579 -19.16 16.80 25.14
C ILE A 579 -18.65 16.42 26.54
N MET A 580 -18.53 17.40 27.45
CA MET A 580 -18.06 17.19 28.81
C MET A 580 -19.13 16.54 29.70
N THR A 581 -20.42 16.66 29.34
CA THR A 581 -21.55 16.03 30.04
C THR A 581 -22.11 14.82 29.29
N THR A 582 -21.60 14.52 28.10
CA THR A 582 -21.97 13.35 27.30
C THR A 582 -21.20 12.12 27.74
N SER A 583 -21.87 10.99 27.94
CA SER A 583 -21.26 9.70 28.30
C SER A 583 -21.22 8.78 27.08
N PHE A 584 -20.05 8.24 26.76
CA PHE A 584 -19.87 7.33 25.63
C PHE A 584 -19.90 5.88 26.13
N PHE A 585 -20.93 5.14 25.72
CA PHE A 585 -21.09 3.73 26.05
C PHE A 585 -20.57 2.86 24.91
N LEU A 586 -19.60 2.03 25.23
CA LEU A 586 -18.93 1.12 24.30
C LEU A 586 -19.20 -0.33 24.72
N SER A 587 -19.59 -1.16 23.76
CA SER A 587 -19.71 -2.59 23.98
C SER A 587 -18.38 -3.28 23.74
N ARG A 588 -17.73 -3.80 24.80
CA ARG A 588 -16.51 -4.59 24.65
C ARG A 588 -16.83 -6.07 24.61
N ARG A 589 -16.46 -6.75 23.52
CA ARG A 589 -16.76 -8.17 23.33
C ARG A 589 -15.52 -9.00 23.66
N SER A 590 -15.58 -9.79 24.74
CA SER A 590 -14.57 -10.80 25.04
C SER A 590 -14.91 -12.09 24.30
N LEU A 591 -14.13 -12.41 23.27
CA LEU A 591 -14.32 -13.61 22.45
C LEU A 591 -13.71 -14.85 23.12
N LYS A 592 -14.52 -15.91 23.24
CA LYS A 592 -14.09 -17.26 23.70
C LYS A 592 -14.36 -18.27 22.59
N ALA A 593 -13.44 -19.20 22.37
CA ALA A 593 -13.63 -20.28 21.40
C ALA A 593 -14.68 -21.27 21.92
N SER A 594 -15.62 -21.66 21.07
CA SER A 594 -16.60 -22.72 21.32
C SER A 594 -16.39 -23.90 20.36
N PRO A 595 -16.55 -25.15 20.82
CA PRO A 595 -16.56 -26.32 19.93
C PRO A 595 -17.68 -26.29 18.87
N ASN A 596 -18.77 -25.56 19.14
CA ASN A 596 -19.93 -25.40 18.26
C ASN A 596 -19.85 -24.14 17.39
N SER A 597 -18.64 -23.72 17.00
CA SER A 597 -18.42 -22.59 16.09
C SER A 597 -18.70 -22.97 14.64
N GLY A 598 -19.16 -22.00 13.84
CA GLY A 598 -19.30 -22.13 12.39
C GLY A 598 -17.98 -22.11 11.61
N MET A 599 -16.84 -21.96 12.29
CA MET A 599 -15.49 -22.00 11.70
C MET A 599 -14.64 -23.12 12.33
N PRO A 600 -13.60 -23.61 11.63
CA PRO A 600 -12.65 -24.54 12.22
C PRO A 600 -11.94 -23.95 13.44
N VAL A 601 -11.67 -24.77 14.46
CA VAL A 601 -11.09 -24.33 15.75
C VAL A 601 -9.75 -23.58 15.60
N TRP A 602 -8.90 -23.99 14.65
CA TRP A 602 -7.64 -23.29 14.38
C TRP A 602 -7.87 -21.88 13.82
N GLN A 603 -8.89 -21.72 12.97
CA GLN A 603 -9.26 -20.45 12.36
C GLN A 603 -9.90 -19.52 13.41
N ASP A 604 -10.67 -20.08 14.34
CA ASP A 604 -11.20 -19.34 15.49
C ASP A 604 -10.09 -18.84 16.43
N ARG A 605 -9.11 -19.70 16.74
CA ARG A 605 -7.97 -19.28 17.56
C ARG A 605 -7.19 -18.14 16.91
N LEU A 606 -6.98 -18.20 15.60
CA LEU A 606 -6.35 -17.12 14.83
C LEU A 606 -7.20 -15.85 14.89
N PHE A 607 -8.49 -15.93 14.60
CA PHE A 607 -9.40 -14.78 14.66
C PHE A 607 -9.46 -14.15 16.06
N ILE A 608 -9.52 -14.97 17.13
CA ILE A 608 -9.48 -14.50 18.52
C ILE A 608 -8.15 -13.82 18.84
N GLY A 609 -7.03 -14.38 18.38
CA GLY A 609 -5.70 -13.76 18.54
C GLY A 609 -5.60 -12.40 17.84
N LEU A 610 -6.09 -12.31 16.60
CA LEU A 610 -6.17 -11.06 15.84
C LEU A 610 -7.09 -10.03 16.51
N ALA A 611 -8.25 -10.46 17.02
CA ALA A 611 -9.20 -9.57 17.69
C ALA A 611 -8.68 -9.07 19.03
N ARG A 612 -7.90 -9.88 19.77
CA ARG A 612 -7.25 -9.47 21.03
C ARG A 612 -6.09 -8.51 20.81
N SER A 613 -5.36 -8.68 19.70
CA SER A 613 -4.27 -7.78 19.35
C SER A 613 -4.73 -6.49 18.69
N ALA A 614 -6.01 -6.38 18.30
CA ALA A 614 -6.55 -5.17 17.71
C ALA A 614 -6.50 -3.98 18.69
N ALA A 615 -6.20 -2.79 18.17
CA ALA A 615 -6.24 -1.54 18.94
C ALA A 615 -7.64 -1.27 19.51
N ASP A 616 -7.70 -0.66 20.68
CA ASP A 616 -8.96 -0.39 21.37
C ASP A 616 -9.83 0.59 20.56
N ALA A 617 -11.14 0.42 20.62
CA ALA A 617 -12.09 1.30 19.94
C ALA A 617 -11.99 2.74 20.46
N THR A 618 -11.78 2.91 21.76
CA THR A 618 -11.63 4.21 22.42
C THR A 618 -10.47 5.00 21.83
N GLU A 619 -9.31 4.36 21.71
CA GLU A 619 -8.09 4.96 21.17
C GLU A 619 -8.21 5.18 19.65
N TYR A 620 -8.71 4.19 18.91
CA TYR A 620 -8.86 4.26 17.46
C TYR A 620 -9.80 5.38 17.01
N PHE A 621 -10.93 5.57 17.70
CA PHE A 621 -11.91 6.61 17.41
C PHE A 621 -11.65 7.94 18.12
N GLN A 622 -10.55 8.03 18.89
CA GLN A 622 -10.13 9.20 19.65
C GLN A 622 -11.22 9.72 20.61
N ILE A 623 -11.89 8.81 21.32
CA ILE A 623 -12.94 9.15 22.29
C ILE A 623 -12.27 9.57 23.61
N PRO A 624 -12.71 10.66 24.28
CA PRO A 624 -12.13 11.11 25.54
C PRO A 624 -12.22 10.04 26.64
N THR A 625 -11.06 9.59 27.15
CA THR A 625 -10.96 8.48 28.10
C THR A 625 -11.73 8.69 29.41
N GLY A 626 -11.83 9.93 29.88
CA GLY A 626 -12.58 10.27 31.10
C GLY A 626 -14.11 10.21 30.98
N ARG A 627 -14.65 9.94 29.78
CA ARG A 627 -16.11 9.91 29.49
C ARG A 627 -16.58 8.59 28.90
N VAL A 628 -15.71 7.59 28.85
CA VAL A 628 -16.02 6.27 28.29
C VAL A 628 -16.45 5.30 29.38
N VAL A 629 -17.55 4.60 29.12
CA VAL A 629 -18.02 3.47 29.91
C VAL A 629 -18.03 2.24 29.01
N GLU A 630 -17.16 1.28 29.30
CA GLU A 630 -17.13 -0.01 28.61
C GLU A 630 -18.00 -1.03 29.32
N ILE A 631 -18.99 -1.56 28.61
CA ILE A 631 -19.82 -2.66 29.10
C ILE A 631 -19.36 -3.94 28.40
N GLY A 632 -18.69 -4.79 29.17
CA GLY A 632 -18.14 -6.06 28.70
C GLY A 632 -19.20 -7.14 28.55
N THR A 633 -19.21 -7.83 27.41
CA THR A 633 -19.98 -9.07 27.21
C THR A 633 -19.07 -10.20 26.76
N GLN A 634 -19.29 -11.41 27.27
CA GLN A 634 -18.59 -12.61 26.79
C GLN A 634 -19.39 -13.22 25.65
N VAL A 635 -18.74 -13.39 24.49
CA VAL A 635 -19.33 -14.04 23.33
C VAL A 635 -18.53 -15.29 23.02
N ALA A 636 -19.18 -16.45 23.14
CA ALA A 636 -18.61 -17.70 22.66
C ALA A 636 -18.81 -17.75 21.14
N ILE A 637 -17.72 -17.79 20.36
CA ILE A 637 -17.77 -17.93 18.90
C ILE A 637 -17.64 -19.37 18.50
#